data_AF-A0A202DR07-F1
#
_entry.id   AF-A0A202DR07-F1
#
_cell.length_a   1.000
_cell.length_b   1.000
_cell.length_c   1.000
_cell.angle_alpha   90.00
_cell.angle_beta   90.00
_cell.angle_gamma   90.00
#
_symmetry.space_group_name_H-M   'P 1'
#
loop_
_entity.id
_entity.type
_entity.pdbx_description
1 polymer ?
#
loop_
_entity_poly.entity_id
_entity_poly.type
_entity_poly.pdbx_seq_one_letter_code
_entity_poly.pdbx_strand_id
1 'polypeptide(L)'
;MRSKYRFLIEITIGLVISVGIAWSFLSRTTFIETASLKTYDLLINFRAPASKSNAIKIIEIDEESVQSLGRWPWPRSIVAALIDELFGYGAKVIGVNIFFSDADQNEGLEEISRLEESFREILDETRLRLRRKRISLVRFDEFLQDLEDTRMSLNGDKILSRSIDEAGNVILPMYFTPGVPQGENLDPLPTYFEKEEVKGSTSEEIDLPLSIAAGVPLTDFGSVAAAIGHSNLDPDLDGTVRRMAPVMKYGDRVYPSFGLQIIREYKNLPRDAFGWDSSTEFALRSFKVPIDDSGTTFLQFAGPAGTFDRHSALDVLAGAVPEKELMNKMVLVGLTAPGLGQNFVVPSGEAFTGLELLATHIDNILSQRFMSRPTWASHLEWGFIGICALFIILGLPFLRGRFSVPLALIIFLGVAGTSAFLFVKKGMWVTPVYGLSLLLVGFLFSLGRRLLFTEKGKELVEAEGLETNKMLGLSFQGQGMLDLAFEKFRKCPLDSQMKDLLYNLGLDMERKRQFAKAAAVYEHIGSVDLKYKDIQKKIELLKKAGEGAVFGSVGKKGSDATVVVEGLGQSTTLGRYEVVRELGRGAMGIVYLGKDPKINRQVAIKTLRFEEDVDEEQAKSIKERFFREAESAGNLTHPNIIRIFDAGEDQDVAYIAMELIEGEDLKRSCEKANLLPFERVVEYVAQVAEALAFAHNQGVVHRDIKPGNIMLLANGTLRITDFGIARIQATSKTATGAVLGTPAYMSPEQVNGKKVDGRADIFSLGVTLFELLTGEKPFVADSIAALLYRIANVDHPDPREFNPKLPEAIVPVINKALAKDLENRYQTADDMARDLRTCLNQMIGTAPAPIPIAINPEKPPAPPKKENIASVPPKPPVEQMPPAQPPAPTPPIEQTPPAQPPASAPPTESMGSKPPISDVPDSETPKSSLEQSSFLSDLQDVLKTSDQPQTDFPQADHTSERVDLISNSETIDNGPAAPDDAMGIPEQENDKTVLDVGDKTMVDNDKTIIDKDDKTVVMESDSNFNIPLMDNLESTYHPPFKDPTTDKNQVDDK
;
A
#
# COMPACT_ATOMS: atom_id res chain seq x y z
N MET A 1 11.83 47.28 -2.51
CA MET A 1 10.54 46.57 -2.27
C MET A 1 10.63 45.05 -2.41
N ARG A 2 11.01 44.46 -3.57
CA ARG A 2 10.98 43.00 -3.84
C ARG A 2 11.42 42.06 -2.69
N SER A 3 12.47 42.39 -1.93
CA SER A 3 12.93 41.59 -0.77
C SER A 3 11.88 41.48 0.36
N LYS A 4 11.19 42.57 0.74
CA LYS A 4 10.16 42.53 1.80
C LYS A 4 8.97 41.65 1.41
N TYR A 5 8.58 41.64 0.13
CA TYR A 5 7.51 40.77 -0.37
C TYR A 5 7.90 39.29 -0.37
N ARG A 6 9.13 38.93 -0.78
CA ARG A 6 9.61 37.54 -0.69
C ARG A 6 9.60 37.01 0.74
N PHE A 7 10.05 37.83 1.69
CA PHE A 7 10.07 37.53 3.12
C PHE A 7 8.66 37.35 3.71
N LEU A 8 7.72 38.24 3.36
CA LEU A 8 6.33 38.12 3.82
C LEU A 8 5.69 36.80 3.33
N ILE A 9 5.92 36.43 2.06
CA ILE A 9 5.44 35.17 1.48
C ILE A 9 6.00 33.94 2.22
N GLU A 10 7.26 33.98 2.65
CA GLU A 10 7.88 32.87 3.41
C GLU A 10 7.29 32.73 4.82
N ILE A 11 7.00 33.85 5.51
CA ILE A 11 6.22 33.84 6.75
C ILE A 11 4.82 33.27 6.53
N THR A 12 4.09 33.72 5.49
CA THR A 12 2.72 33.26 5.22
C THR A 12 2.68 31.76 4.93
N ILE A 13 3.62 31.22 4.16
CA ILE A 13 3.65 29.79 3.87
C ILE A 13 4.06 28.97 5.11
N GLY A 14 5.04 29.44 5.89
CA GLY A 14 5.39 28.83 7.17
C GLY A 14 4.20 28.76 8.13
N LEU A 15 3.39 29.82 8.18
CA LEU A 15 2.15 29.88 8.95
C LEU A 15 1.12 28.86 8.43
N VAL A 16 0.88 28.79 7.13
CA VAL A 16 -0.07 27.83 6.52
C VAL A 16 0.33 26.38 6.79
N ILE A 17 1.62 26.03 6.66
CA ILE A 17 2.12 24.68 6.98
C ILE A 17 1.95 24.38 8.48
N SER A 18 2.24 25.35 9.35
CA SER A 18 2.09 25.21 10.81
C SER A 18 0.62 25.02 11.22
N VAL A 19 -0.30 25.79 10.61
CA VAL A 19 -1.74 25.64 10.82
C VAL A 19 -2.25 24.30 10.30
N GLY A 20 -1.73 23.81 9.16
CA GLY A 20 -2.07 22.48 8.63
C GLY A 20 -1.68 21.34 9.58
N ILE A 21 -0.50 21.40 10.20
CA ILE A 21 -0.08 20.41 11.20
C ILE A 21 -0.83 20.57 12.53
N ALA A 22 -1.07 21.80 12.98
CA ALA A 22 -1.89 22.07 14.17
C ALA A 22 -3.33 21.55 14.01
N TRP A 23 -3.91 21.71 12.82
CA TRP A 23 -5.21 21.12 12.48
C TRP A 23 -5.14 19.59 12.44
N SER A 24 -4.10 19.01 11.85
CA SER A 24 -3.88 17.56 11.82
C SER A 24 -3.74 16.93 13.22
N PHE A 25 -3.12 17.64 14.17
CA PHE A 25 -3.07 17.25 15.58
C PHE A 25 -4.46 17.28 16.25
N LEU A 26 -5.22 18.36 16.06
CA LEU A 26 -6.58 18.50 16.59
C LEU A 26 -7.58 17.50 15.99
N SER A 27 -7.42 17.16 14.70
CA SER A 27 -8.30 16.26 13.95
C SER A 27 -7.80 14.81 13.87
N ARG A 28 -6.75 14.45 14.62
CA ARG A 28 -6.23 13.06 14.77
C ARG A 28 -6.09 12.34 13.42
N THR A 29 -5.43 12.97 12.45
CA THR A 29 -5.42 12.44 11.08
C THR A 29 -4.60 11.16 10.97
N THR A 30 -5.26 10.06 10.57
CA THR A 30 -4.74 8.69 10.52
C THR A 30 -3.28 8.54 10.07
N PHE A 31 -2.84 9.21 8.99
CA PHE A 31 -1.47 9.10 8.49
C PHE A 31 -0.38 9.49 9.52
N ILE A 32 -0.58 10.59 10.27
CA ILE A 32 0.40 11.00 11.29
C ILE A 32 0.26 10.11 12.54
N GLU A 33 -0.94 9.60 12.83
CA GLU A 33 -1.14 8.63 13.91
C GLU A 33 -0.45 7.29 13.61
N THR A 34 -0.52 6.75 12.40
CA THR A 34 0.23 5.55 12.00
C THR A 34 1.74 5.76 12.16
N ALA A 35 2.26 6.93 11.76
CA ALA A 35 3.67 7.28 11.98
C ALA A 35 4.02 7.42 13.48
N SER A 36 3.07 7.88 14.31
CA SER A 36 3.18 7.92 15.77
C SER A 36 3.21 6.51 16.38
N LEU A 37 2.33 5.60 15.94
CA LEU A 37 2.31 4.20 16.37
C LEU A 37 3.60 3.46 15.95
N LYS A 38 4.12 3.68 14.73
CA LYS A 38 5.42 3.12 14.34
C LYS A 38 6.61 3.76 15.08
N THR A 39 6.45 4.96 15.64
CA THR A 39 7.43 5.54 16.56
C THR A 39 7.34 4.91 17.96
N TYR A 40 6.15 4.51 18.42
CA TYR A 40 5.97 3.69 19.64
C TYR A 40 6.65 2.32 19.47
N ASP A 41 6.37 1.62 18.36
CA ASP A 41 6.98 0.32 18.03
C ASP A 41 8.50 0.39 17.97
N LEU A 42 9.06 1.46 17.40
CA LEU A 42 10.51 1.68 17.39
C LEU A 42 11.06 1.85 18.83
N LEU A 43 10.39 2.64 19.67
CA LEU A 43 10.91 3.03 20.98
C LEU A 43 10.75 1.95 22.07
N ILE A 44 9.77 1.05 21.97
CA ILE A 44 9.57 -0.03 22.96
C ILE A 44 10.74 -1.00 22.97
N ASN A 45 11.36 -1.25 21.81
CA ASN A 45 12.54 -2.11 21.67
C ASN A 45 13.81 -1.54 22.35
N PHE A 46 13.81 -0.25 22.75
CA PHE A 46 14.88 0.36 23.54
C PHE A 46 14.58 0.41 25.05
N ARG A 47 13.40 -0.03 25.49
CA ARG A 47 13.03 -0.17 26.90
C ARG A 47 13.53 -1.53 27.41
N ALA A 48 13.99 -1.57 28.66
CA ALA A 48 14.43 -2.84 29.25
C ALA A 48 13.21 -3.78 29.44
N PRO A 49 13.35 -5.10 29.11
CA PRO A 49 12.30 -6.08 29.33
C PRO A 49 11.91 -6.16 30.82
N ALA A 50 10.62 -6.35 31.10
CA ALA A 50 10.13 -6.42 32.47
C ALA A 50 10.36 -7.82 33.08
N SER A 51 10.83 -7.87 34.32
CA SER A 51 10.95 -9.14 35.06
C SER A 51 9.56 -9.76 35.29
N LYS A 52 9.26 -10.89 34.62
CA LYS A 52 7.97 -11.59 34.71
C LYS A 52 7.61 -12.04 36.13
N SER A 53 6.32 -12.13 36.41
CA SER A 53 5.75 -12.67 37.64
C SER A 53 5.64 -14.20 37.59
N ASN A 54 6.42 -14.89 38.41
CA ASN A 54 6.33 -16.35 38.63
C ASN A 54 5.04 -16.79 39.37
N ALA A 55 4.04 -15.91 39.47
CA ALA A 55 2.71 -16.22 40.00
C ALA A 55 1.68 -16.56 38.90
N ILE A 56 2.00 -16.32 37.63
CA ILE A 56 1.13 -16.60 36.47
C ILE A 56 1.62 -17.87 35.78
N LYS A 57 0.70 -18.78 35.46
CA LYS A 57 0.94 -19.98 34.63
C LYS A 57 -0.10 -20.06 33.52
N ILE A 58 0.31 -20.53 32.34
CA ILE A 58 -0.58 -20.76 31.19
C ILE A 58 -0.78 -22.28 31.02
N ILE A 59 -2.03 -22.71 30.82
CA ILE A 59 -2.40 -24.06 30.42
C ILE A 59 -2.95 -23.97 29.00
N GLU A 60 -2.24 -24.58 28.08
CA GLU A 60 -2.52 -24.51 26.65
C GLU A 60 -3.40 -25.67 26.22
N ILE A 61 -4.57 -25.37 25.65
CA ILE A 61 -5.27 -26.31 24.78
C ILE A 61 -4.58 -26.18 23.41
N ASP A 62 -3.48 -26.92 23.33
CA ASP A 62 -2.53 -27.00 22.22
C ASP A 62 -2.92 -28.09 21.21
N GLU A 63 -2.11 -28.24 20.17
CA GLU A 63 -2.39 -29.22 19.11
C GLU A 63 -2.28 -30.67 19.64
N GLU A 64 -1.35 -30.95 20.55
CA GLU A 64 -1.18 -32.29 21.14
C GLU A 64 -2.42 -32.68 21.98
N SER A 65 -2.93 -31.77 22.81
CA SER A 65 -4.18 -31.95 23.53
C SER A 65 -5.36 -32.25 22.59
N VAL A 66 -5.49 -31.52 21.48
CA VAL A 66 -6.60 -31.69 20.52
C VAL A 66 -6.42 -32.97 19.65
N GLN A 67 -5.19 -33.43 19.42
CA GLN A 67 -4.94 -34.72 18.78
C GLN A 67 -5.22 -35.90 19.74
N SER A 68 -4.91 -35.78 21.03
CA SER A 68 -5.01 -36.86 22.02
C SER A 68 -6.38 -36.99 22.70
N LEU A 69 -7.02 -35.87 23.07
CA LEU A 69 -8.32 -35.85 23.78
C LEU A 69 -9.52 -35.78 22.82
N GLY A 70 -9.25 -35.57 21.53
CA GLY A 70 -10.26 -35.42 20.48
C GLY A 70 -10.43 -33.97 20.02
N ARG A 71 -11.14 -33.81 18.90
CA ARG A 71 -11.34 -32.50 18.28
C ARG A 71 -12.12 -31.55 19.19
N TRP A 72 -11.74 -30.29 19.17
CA TRP A 72 -12.50 -29.20 19.79
C TRP A 72 -13.81 -28.94 19.01
N PRO A 73 -14.94 -28.58 19.66
CA PRO A 73 -15.13 -28.45 21.12
C PRO A 73 -15.14 -29.80 21.85
N TRP A 74 -14.48 -29.85 23.01
CA TRP A 74 -14.52 -31.03 23.88
C TRP A 74 -15.84 -31.14 24.65
N PRO A 75 -16.29 -32.37 24.99
CA PRO A 75 -17.34 -32.58 25.97
C PRO A 75 -17.06 -31.83 27.28
N ARG A 76 -18.09 -31.24 27.89
CA ARG A 76 -17.93 -30.39 29.08
C ARG A 76 -17.33 -31.12 30.28
N SER A 77 -17.47 -32.44 30.34
CA SER A 77 -16.83 -33.31 31.34
C SER A 77 -15.29 -33.30 31.29
N ILE A 78 -14.68 -33.09 30.12
CA ILE A 78 -13.21 -32.94 29.99
C ILE A 78 -12.76 -31.59 30.54
N VAL A 79 -13.54 -30.52 30.29
CA VAL A 79 -13.28 -29.18 30.84
C VAL A 79 -13.48 -29.18 32.37
N ALA A 80 -14.50 -29.87 32.87
CA ALA A 80 -14.72 -30.07 34.30
C ALA A 80 -13.53 -30.79 34.96
N ALA A 81 -13.12 -31.95 34.43
CA ALA A 81 -11.95 -32.68 34.94
C ALA A 81 -10.67 -31.83 34.94
N LEU A 82 -10.47 -30.96 33.95
CA LEU A 82 -9.33 -30.04 33.91
C LEU A 82 -9.40 -28.97 35.02
N ILE A 83 -10.59 -28.46 35.34
CA ILE A 83 -10.79 -27.54 36.48
C ILE A 83 -10.58 -28.29 37.80
N ASP A 84 -11.10 -29.50 37.93
CA ASP A 84 -11.00 -30.34 39.14
C ASP A 84 -9.54 -30.68 39.45
N GLU A 85 -8.74 -31.08 38.46
CA GLU A 85 -7.29 -31.32 38.63
C GLU A 85 -6.54 -30.02 38.96
N LEU A 86 -6.82 -28.90 38.29
CA LEU A 86 -6.18 -27.61 38.61
C LEU A 86 -6.50 -27.14 40.04
N PHE A 87 -7.72 -27.37 40.51
CA PHE A 87 -8.12 -27.13 41.91
C PHE A 87 -7.41 -28.10 42.87
N GLY A 88 -7.32 -29.39 42.52
CA GLY A 88 -6.59 -30.41 43.27
C GLY A 88 -5.10 -30.11 43.43
N TYR A 89 -4.46 -29.57 42.38
CA TYR A 89 -3.09 -29.02 42.40
C TYR A 89 -2.93 -27.73 43.23
N GLY A 90 -4.01 -27.21 43.84
CA GLY A 90 -3.98 -26.02 44.68
C GLY A 90 -3.77 -24.71 43.91
N ALA A 91 -4.22 -24.63 42.65
CA ALA A 91 -4.29 -23.35 41.93
C ALA A 91 -5.13 -22.36 42.75
N LYS A 92 -4.65 -21.11 42.90
CA LYS A 92 -5.35 -20.13 43.73
C LYS A 92 -6.54 -19.51 43.01
N VAL A 93 -6.41 -19.27 41.71
CA VAL A 93 -7.45 -18.74 40.81
C VAL A 93 -7.30 -19.42 39.46
N ILE A 94 -8.42 -19.88 38.89
CA ILE A 94 -8.46 -20.56 37.60
C ILE A 94 -9.22 -19.66 36.61
N GLY A 95 -8.50 -18.93 35.78
CA GLY A 95 -9.07 -18.13 34.70
C GLY A 95 -9.28 -18.98 33.45
N VAL A 96 -10.50 -19.49 33.25
CA VAL A 96 -10.84 -20.32 32.08
C VAL A 96 -11.28 -19.43 30.94
N ASN A 97 -10.33 -18.92 30.14
CA ASN A 97 -10.60 -18.06 28.97
C ASN A 97 -11.11 -18.88 27.77
N ILE A 98 -12.23 -19.58 27.98
CA ILE A 98 -12.99 -20.34 27.00
C ILE A 98 -14.43 -19.81 27.09
N PHE A 99 -15.02 -19.46 25.96
CA PHE A 99 -16.33 -18.83 25.92
C PHE A 99 -17.45 -19.87 25.74
N PHE A 100 -18.40 -19.89 26.67
CA PHE A 100 -19.49 -20.87 26.73
C PHE A 100 -20.86 -20.16 26.68
N SER A 101 -21.21 -19.66 25.50
CA SER A 101 -22.51 -19.02 25.20
C SER A 101 -23.67 -20.01 25.05
N ASP A 102 -23.39 -21.19 24.52
CA ASP A 102 -24.39 -22.13 24.03
C ASP A 102 -24.43 -23.41 24.87
N ALA A 103 -25.62 -24.01 24.99
CA ALA A 103 -25.85 -25.23 25.76
C ALA A 103 -25.25 -26.48 25.08
N ASP A 104 -24.86 -27.46 25.88
CA ASP A 104 -24.25 -28.71 25.42
C ASP A 104 -25.27 -29.60 24.68
N GLN A 105 -25.08 -29.78 23.38
CA GLN A 105 -25.98 -30.57 22.53
C GLN A 105 -25.62 -32.05 22.57
N ASN A 106 -26.29 -32.78 23.48
CA ASN A 106 -26.11 -34.22 23.66
C ASN A 106 -27.37 -34.99 23.22
N GLU A 107 -27.35 -35.59 22.02
CA GLU A 107 -28.45 -36.40 21.46
C GLU A 107 -28.89 -37.53 22.43
N GLY A 108 -27.96 -38.11 23.17
CA GLY A 108 -28.26 -39.14 24.17
C GLY A 108 -29.04 -38.60 25.37
N LEU A 109 -28.81 -37.34 25.77
CA LEU A 109 -29.57 -36.66 26.82
C LEU A 109 -31.00 -36.36 26.37
N GLU A 110 -31.18 -35.98 25.10
CA GLU A 110 -32.51 -35.74 24.51
C GLU A 110 -33.33 -37.03 24.45
N GLU A 111 -32.78 -38.12 23.89
CA GLU A 111 -33.49 -39.40 23.81
C GLU A 111 -33.74 -40.03 25.18
N ILE A 112 -32.84 -39.87 26.17
CA ILE A 112 -33.12 -40.30 27.55
C ILE A 112 -34.25 -39.47 28.17
N SER A 113 -34.27 -38.16 27.98
CA SER A 113 -35.37 -37.29 28.47
C SER A 113 -36.71 -37.67 27.83
N ARG A 114 -36.70 -38.00 26.53
CA ARG A 114 -37.86 -38.48 25.76
C ARG A 114 -38.35 -39.86 26.24
N LEU A 115 -37.44 -40.78 26.54
CA LEU A 115 -37.76 -42.09 27.12
C LEU A 115 -38.32 -41.96 28.54
N GLU A 116 -37.78 -41.05 29.34
CA GLU A 116 -38.24 -40.71 30.68
C GLU A 116 -39.68 -40.15 30.64
N GLU A 117 -39.96 -39.17 29.79
CA GLU A 117 -41.30 -38.60 29.59
C GLU A 117 -42.31 -39.68 29.15
N SER A 118 -41.96 -40.45 28.11
CA SER A 118 -42.78 -41.57 27.61
C SER A 118 -43.07 -42.61 28.70
N PHE A 119 -42.10 -42.89 29.57
CA PHE A 119 -42.26 -43.82 30.68
C PHE A 119 -43.12 -43.24 31.80
N ARG A 120 -43.01 -41.93 32.10
CA ARG A 120 -43.87 -41.23 33.08
C ARG A 120 -45.34 -41.23 32.66
N GLU A 121 -45.65 -40.98 31.38
CA GLU A 121 -47.02 -41.09 30.85
C GLU A 121 -47.61 -42.50 31.08
N ILE A 122 -46.87 -43.54 30.65
CA ILE A 122 -47.26 -44.95 30.81
C ILE A 122 -47.43 -45.28 32.31
N LEU A 123 -46.56 -44.77 33.17
CA LEU A 123 -46.59 -45.04 34.60
C LEU A 123 -47.80 -44.38 35.27
N ASP A 124 -48.21 -43.16 34.91
CA ASP A 124 -49.35 -42.49 35.54
C ASP A 124 -50.71 -43.06 35.07
N GLU A 125 -50.84 -43.43 33.78
CA GLU A 125 -51.94 -44.31 33.30
C GLU A 125 -52.03 -45.59 34.15
N THR A 126 -50.87 -46.19 34.43
CA THR A 126 -50.77 -47.50 35.08
C THR A 126 -50.95 -47.39 36.60
N ARG A 127 -50.49 -46.31 37.26
CA ARG A 127 -50.69 -46.02 38.69
C ARG A 127 -52.18 -45.95 39.03
N LEU A 128 -53.01 -45.34 38.18
CA LEU A 128 -54.48 -45.32 38.34
C LEU A 128 -55.10 -46.73 38.34
N ARG A 129 -54.50 -47.69 37.63
CA ARG A 129 -54.93 -49.10 37.57
C ARG A 129 -54.33 -49.94 38.72
N LEU A 130 -53.05 -49.77 39.03
CA LEU A 130 -52.33 -50.52 40.07
C LEU A 130 -52.75 -50.14 41.50
N ARG A 131 -53.06 -48.86 41.75
CA ARG A 131 -53.53 -48.38 43.07
C ARG A 131 -54.86 -49.04 43.48
N ARG A 132 -55.69 -49.48 42.52
CA ARG A 132 -56.90 -50.28 42.77
C ARG A 132 -56.61 -51.75 43.12
N LYS A 133 -55.42 -52.26 42.79
CA LYS A 133 -54.99 -53.66 43.02
C LYS A 133 -54.04 -53.84 44.21
N ARG A 134 -53.61 -52.77 44.89
CA ARG A 134 -52.60 -52.77 45.98
C ARG A 134 -51.26 -53.42 45.57
N ILE A 135 -50.85 -53.23 44.32
CA ILE A 135 -49.54 -53.70 43.84
C ILE A 135 -48.48 -52.64 44.19
N SER A 136 -47.30 -53.07 44.64
CA SER A 136 -46.18 -52.17 44.97
C SER A 136 -45.63 -51.49 43.72
N LEU A 137 -45.32 -50.19 43.83
CA LEU A 137 -44.78 -49.38 42.73
C LEU A 137 -43.25 -49.25 42.77
N VAL A 138 -42.60 -49.67 43.86
CA VAL A 138 -41.19 -49.35 44.19
C VAL A 138 -40.23 -49.53 43.00
N ARG A 139 -40.32 -50.62 42.21
CA ARG A 139 -39.44 -50.83 41.04
C ARG A 139 -39.59 -49.82 39.90
N PHE A 140 -40.76 -49.19 39.75
CA PHE A 140 -40.98 -48.13 38.77
C PHE A 140 -40.41 -46.80 39.27
N ASP A 141 -40.45 -46.59 40.59
CA ASP A 141 -39.88 -45.41 41.24
C ASP A 141 -38.33 -45.55 41.32
N GLU A 142 -37.80 -46.76 41.53
CA GLU A 142 -36.37 -47.13 41.39
C GLU A 142 -35.85 -46.86 39.96
N PHE A 143 -36.51 -47.40 38.93
CA PHE A 143 -36.09 -47.20 37.53
C PHE A 143 -36.20 -45.73 37.06
N LEU A 144 -37.14 -44.95 37.62
CA LEU A 144 -37.18 -43.50 37.38
C LEU A 144 -36.01 -42.77 38.04
N GLN A 145 -35.49 -43.27 39.18
CA GLN A 145 -34.26 -42.76 39.78
C GLN A 145 -33.03 -43.14 38.93
N ASP A 146 -32.94 -44.39 38.45
CA ASP A 146 -31.86 -44.82 37.56
C ASP A 146 -31.80 -43.96 36.27
N LEU A 147 -32.96 -43.59 35.70
CA LEU A 147 -33.04 -42.68 34.55
C LEU A 147 -32.63 -41.24 34.90
N GLU A 148 -33.08 -40.69 36.02
CA GLU A 148 -32.70 -39.35 36.48
C GLU A 148 -31.20 -39.26 36.77
N ASP A 149 -30.63 -40.24 37.47
CA ASP A 149 -29.19 -40.32 37.77
C ASP A 149 -28.37 -40.46 36.48
N THR A 150 -28.87 -41.23 35.51
CA THR A 150 -28.27 -41.35 34.16
C THR A 150 -28.34 -40.02 33.40
N ARG A 151 -29.48 -39.34 33.41
CA ARG A 151 -29.68 -38.01 32.80
C ARG A 151 -28.73 -36.97 33.40
N MET A 152 -28.58 -36.97 34.73
CA MET A 152 -27.66 -36.08 35.45
C MET A 152 -26.18 -36.40 35.18
N SER A 153 -25.82 -37.66 34.86
CA SER A 153 -24.44 -38.03 34.50
C SER A 153 -24.08 -37.81 33.01
N LEU A 154 -25.08 -37.49 32.17
CA LEU A 154 -24.88 -37.16 30.76
C LEU A 154 -25.06 -35.66 30.45
N ASN A 155 -25.56 -34.87 31.40
CA ASN A 155 -25.70 -33.43 31.24
C ASN A 155 -24.35 -32.72 31.50
N GLY A 156 -23.60 -32.47 30.42
CA GLY A 156 -22.28 -31.84 30.46
C GLY A 156 -22.28 -30.47 31.13
N ASP A 157 -23.28 -29.64 30.86
CA ASP A 157 -23.39 -28.31 31.49
C ASP A 157 -23.60 -28.41 33.01
N LYS A 158 -24.37 -29.38 33.52
CA LYS A 158 -24.48 -29.60 34.98
C LYS A 158 -23.22 -30.18 35.62
N ILE A 159 -22.43 -30.97 34.89
CA ILE A 159 -21.13 -31.47 35.36
C ILE A 159 -20.13 -30.31 35.49
N LEU A 160 -20.01 -29.48 34.45
CA LEU A 160 -19.11 -28.33 34.44
C LEU A 160 -19.57 -27.23 35.42
N SER A 161 -20.87 -26.98 35.55
CA SER A 161 -21.44 -26.08 36.55
C SER A 161 -21.07 -26.50 37.98
N ARG A 162 -21.14 -27.80 38.30
CA ARG A 162 -20.71 -28.33 39.60
C ARG A 162 -19.22 -28.14 39.85
N SER A 163 -18.37 -28.47 38.87
CA SER A 163 -16.91 -28.30 38.99
C SER A 163 -16.52 -26.84 39.26
N ILE A 164 -17.19 -25.89 38.59
CA ILE A 164 -17.00 -24.44 38.81
C ILE A 164 -17.42 -24.01 40.22
N ASP A 165 -18.55 -24.52 40.73
CA ASP A 165 -19.07 -24.22 42.08
C ASP A 165 -18.21 -24.86 43.19
N GLU A 166 -17.79 -26.12 43.02
CA GLU A 166 -16.96 -26.86 43.99
C GLU A 166 -15.53 -26.31 44.09
N ALA A 167 -14.94 -25.87 42.97
CA ALA A 167 -13.63 -25.20 42.97
C ALA A 167 -13.71 -23.78 43.56
N GLY A 168 -14.82 -23.06 43.38
CA GLY A 168 -15.12 -21.78 44.02
C GLY A 168 -14.18 -20.61 43.70
N ASN A 169 -13.18 -20.81 42.83
CA ASN A 169 -12.14 -19.83 42.46
C ASN A 169 -11.99 -19.65 40.94
N VAL A 170 -12.96 -20.17 40.18
CA VAL A 170 -12.98 -20.13 38.71
C VAL A 170 -13.55 -18.80 38.21
N ILE A 171 -12.90 -18.23 37.20
CA ILE A 171 -13.29 -16.96 36.57
C ILE A 171 -13.52 -17.18 35.08
N LEU A 172 -14.63 -16.65 34.57
CA LEU A 172 -15.07 -16.83 33.19
C LEU A 172 -14.99 -15.53 32.38
N PRO A 173 -14.71 -15.62 31.06
CA PRO A 173 -14.72 -14.48 30.17
C PRO A 173 -16.15 -14.08 29.81
N MET A 174 -16.31 -12.79 29.49
CA MET A 174 -17.37 -12.30 28.63
C MET A 174 -16.73 -11.55 27.45
N TYR A 175 -17.47 -11.37 26.35
CA TYR A 175 -17.01 -10.60 25.20
C TYR A 175 -18.07 -9.59 24.80
N PHE A 176 -17.75 -8.31 24.85
CA PHE A 176 -18.63 -7.27 24.31
C PHE A 176 -18.32 -7.03 22.82
N THR A 177 -19.33 -6.67 22.04
CA THR A 177 -19.12 -6.11 20.69
C THR A 177 -18.90 -4.60 20.81
N PRO A 178 -17.71 -4.06 20.49
CA PRO A 178 -17.46 -2.62 20.59
C PRO A 178 -18.30 -1.81 19.60
N GLY A 179 -18.71 -0.60 19.99
CA GLY A 179 -19.42 0.33 19.12
C GLY A 179 -20.28 1.35 19.87
N VAL A 180 -20.72 2.39 19.16
CA VAL A 180 -21.66 3.38 19.70
C VAL A 180 -23.10 2.89 19.49
N PRO A 181 -23.92 2.75 20.55
CA PRO A 181 -25.29 2.26 20.41
C PRO A 181 -26.21 3.27 19.71
N GLN A 182 -27.04 2.79 18.78
CA GLN A 182 -28.01 3.61 18.07
C GLN A 182 -29.35 3.66 18.83
N GLY A 183 -29.35 4.38 19.95
CA GLY A 183 -30.47 4.48 20.88
C GLY A 183 -30.28 3.66 22.15
N GLU A 184 -31.29 3.66 23.02
CA GLU A 184 -31.22 3.10 24.39
C GLU A 184 -31.54 1.59 24.48
N ASN A 185 -31.99 0.96 23.39
CA ASN A 185 -32.35 -0.46 23.37
C ASN A 185 -31.10 -1.36 23.27
N LEU A 186 -30.48 -1.62 24.42
CA LEU A 186 -29.51 -2.70 24.62
C LEU A 186 -30.19 -3.88 25.31
N ASP A 187 -29.74 -5.11 25.00
CA ASP A 187 -30.27 -6.32 25.63
C ASP A 187 -29.94 -6.36 27.14
N PRO A 188 -30.90 -6.71 28.01
CA PRO A 188 -30.66 -6.73 29.45
C PRO A 188 -29.73 -7.88 29.84
N LEU A 189 -28.60 -7.56 30.47
CA LEU A 189 -27.66 -8.57 30.97
C LEU A 189 -28.30 -9.44 32.08
N PRO A 190 -27.99 -10.74 32.15
CA PRO A 190 -28.45 -11.63 33.22
C PRO A 190 -28.13 -11.12 34.63
N THR A 191 -29.01 -11.43 35.60
CA THR A 191 -28.97 -10.84 36.96
C THR A 191 -27.71 -11.12 37.77
N TYR A 192 -26.90 -12.13 37.43
CA TYR A 192 -25.60 -12.35 38.09
C TYR A 192 -24.57 -11.26 37.76
N PHE A 193 -24.69 -10.55 36.63
CA PHE A 193 -23.82 -9.42 36.27
C PHE A 193 -24.00 -8.18 37.16
N GLU A 194 -25.14 -8.03 37.85
CA GLU A 194 -25.36 -6.92 38.80
C GLU A 194 -24.34 -6.92 39.96
N LYS A 195 -23.67 -8.06 40.17
CA LYS A 195 -22.61 -8.24 41.17
C LYS A 195 -21.19 -7.99 40.63
N GLU A 196 -21.01 -7.75 39.33
CA GLU A 196 -19.71 -7.46 38.69
C GLU A 196 -19.62 -6.01 38.17
N GLU A 197 -20.72 -5.26 38.22
CA GLU A 197 -20.79 -3.84 37.88
C GLU A 197 -19.86 -3.00 38.79
N VAL A 198 -18.99 -2.20 38.17
CA VAL A 198 -18.07 -1.29 38.87
C VAL A 198 -18.86 -0.13 39.46
N LYS A 199 -18.83 0.01 40.79
CA LYS A 199 -19.61 1.03 41.51
C LYS A 199 -18.82 2.33 41.69
N GLY A 200 -19.41 3.42 41.23
CA GLY A 200 -18.87 4.78 41.36
C GLY A 200 -18.98 5.54 40.04
N SER A 201 -19.23 6.84 40.13
CA SER A 201 -19.30 7.71 38.94
C SER A 201 -17.93 7.79 38.26
N THR A 202 -17.89 7.45 36.98
CA THR A 202 -16.87 7.94 36.04
C THR A 202 -16.85 9.46 36.07
N SER A 203 -15.67 10.08 36.00
CA SER A 203 -15.58 11.49 35.63
C SER A 203 -16.08 11.69 34.20
N GLU A 204 -16.90 12.72 33.96
CA GLU A 204 -17.50 13.03 32.64
C GLU A 204 -16.47 13.31 31.52
N GLU A 205 -15.18 13.44 31.87
CA GLU A 205 -14.06 13.70 30.96
C GLU A 205 -13.44 12.45 30.31
N ILE A 206 -13.81 11.22 30.71
CA ILE A 206 -13.25 9.97 30.11
C ILE A 206 -14.22 9.36 29.10
N ASP A 207 -13.78 9.20 27.86
CA ASP A 207 -14.50 8.43 26.83
C ASP A 207 -14.15 6.93 26.96
N LEU A 208 -14.96 6.18 27.71
CA LEU A 208 -14.75 4.74 27.90
C LEU A 208 -15.23 3.92 26.68
N PRO A 209 -14.56 2.80 26.34
CA PRO A 209 -14.98 1.92 25.25
C PRO A 209 -16.45 1.50 25.36
N LEU A 210 -17.27 2.02 24.45
CA LEU A 210 -18.69 1.73 24.34
C LEU A 210 -18.93 0.39 23.65
N SER A 211 -19.99 -0.28 24.04
CA SER A 211 -20.37 -1.62 23.56
C SER A 211 -21.85 -1.69 23.16
N ILE A 212 -22.15 -2.40 22.07
CA ILE A 212 -23.51 -2.54 21.50
C ILE A 212 -24.16 -3.90 21.77
N ALA A 213 -23.38 -4.93 22.08
CA ALA A 213 -23.87 -6.27 22.43
C ALA A 213 -22.92 -6.93 23.44
N ALA A 214 -23.39 -7.97 24.12
CA ALA A 214 -22.62 -8.71 25.13
C ALA A 214 -22.81 -10.22 24.97
N GLY A 215 -21.76 -10.90 24.51
CA GLY A 215 -21.62 -12.34 24.67
C GLY A 215 -21.30 -12.67 26.13
N VAL A 216 -22.19 -13.40 26.78
CA VAL A 216 -22.11 -13.81 28.19
C VAL A 216 -22.04 -15.33 28.33
N PRO A 217 -21.40 -15.88 29.39
CA PRO A 217 -21.53 -17.30 29.72
C PRO A 217 -22.98 -17.68 30.01
N LEU A 218 -23.36 -18.95 29.79
CA LEU A 218 -24.65 -19.50 30.25
C LEU A 218 -24.91 -19.21 31.74
N THR A 219 -26.18 -19.03 32.10
CA THR A 219 -26.63 -18.78 33.48
C THR A 219 -26.17 -19.86 34.46
N ASP A 220 -26.11 -21.12 34.04
CA ASP A 220 -25.64 -22.26 34.84
C ASP A 220 -24.15 -22.16 35.21
N PHE A 221 -23.35 -21.37 34.48
CA PHE A 221 -21.94 -21.12 34.80
C PHE A 221 -21.75 -19.75 35.46
N GLY A 222 -22.38 -18.72 34.90
CA GLY A 222 -22.22 -17.33 35.37
C GLY A 222 -22.82 -17.06 36.76
N SER A 223 -23.73 -17.91 37.24
CA SER A 223 -24.29 -17.80 38.59
C SER A 223 -23.41 -18.41 39.69
N VAL A 224 -22.52 -19.35 39.35
CA VAL A 224 -21.61 -20.08 40.27
C VAL A 224 -20.15 -19.62 40.17
N ALA A 225 -19.72 -19.04 39.05
CA ALA A 225 -18.37 -18.53 38.88
C ALA A 225 -17.99 -17.46 39.93
N ALA A 226 -16.74 -17.50 40.41
CA ALA A 226 -16.22 -16.59 41.43
C ALA A 226 -16.19 -15.13 40.95
N ALA A 227 -15.95 -14.94 39.65
CA ALA A 227 -16.08 -13.66 38.94
C ALA A 227 -16.32 -13.86 37.43
N ILE A 228 -16.81 -12.81 36.76
CA ILE A 228 -16.85 -12.70 35.29
C ILE A 228 -16.21 -11.37 34.88
N GLY A 229 -15.38 -11.35 33.85
CA GLY A 229 -14.79 -10.11 33.33
C GLY A 229 -14.52 -10.18 31.83
N HIS A 230 -14.45 -9.03 31.16
CA HIS A 230 -14.36 -9.01 29.69
C HIS A 230 -12.95 -9.40 29.20
N SER A 231 -12.87 -10.25 28.16
CA SER A 231 -11.62 -10.68 27.53
C SER A 231 -11.35 -10.03 26.17
N ASN A 232 -12.06 -8.94 25.86
CA ASN A 232 -11.85 -8.12 24.66
C ASN A 232 -10.36 -7.78 24.40
N LEU A 233 -9.94 -8.03 23.16
CA LEU A 233 -8.64 -7.71 22.59
C LEU A 233 -8.87 -6.98 21.28
N ASP A 234 -8.81 -5.65 21.32
CA ASP A 234 -9.09 -4.78 20.18
C ASP A 234 -7.76 -4.20 19.63
N PRO A 235 -7.29 -4.63 18.45
CA PRO A 235 -6.05 -4.11 17.86
C PRO A 235 -6.16 -2.65 17.42
N ASP A 236 -5.04 -1.93 17.37
CA ASP A 236 -4.97 -0.62 16.71
C ASP A 236 -5.24 -0.77 15.18
N LEU A 237 -5.44 0.36 14.49
CA LEU A 237 -5.72 0.45 13.04
C LEU A 237 -4.73 -0.29 12.11
N ASP A 238 -3.56 -0.68 12.60
CA ASP A 238 -2.53 -1.45 11.87
C ASP A 238 -2.46 -2.93 12.29
N GLY A 239 -3.48 -3.46 12.98
CA GLY A 239 -3.59 -4.85 13.40
C GLY A 239 -2.70 -5.23 14.58
N THR A 240 -1.97 -4.27 15.17
CA THR A 240 -1.07 -4.50 16.30
C THR A 240 -1.77 -4.22 17.64
N VAL A 241 -1.68 -5.13 18.61
CA VAL A 241 -2.21 -4.93 19.96
C VAL A 241 -1.16 -4.23 20.83
N ARG A 242 -1.43 -2.97 21.17
CA ARG A 242 -0.57 -2.15 22.07
C ARG A 242 -1.22 -1.81 23.40
N ARG A 243 -2.55 -1.91 23.45
CA ARG A 243 -3.42 -1.42 24.51
C ARG A 243 -4.47 -2.46 24.84
N MET A 244 -5.04 -2.35 26.04
CA MET A 244 -6.23 -3.09 26.45
C MET A 244 -7.16 -2.17 27.24
N ALA A 245 -8.46 -2.40 27.15
CA ALA A 245 -9.41 -1.81 28.06
C ALA A 245 -9.28 -2.50 29.44
N PRO A 246 -9.06 -1.76 30.55
CA PRO A 246 -9.17 -2.32 31.89
C PRO A 246 -10.63 -2.46 32.32
N VAL A 247 -11.52 -1.60 31.79
CA VAL A 247 -12.98 -1.64 31.95
C VAL A 247 -13.65 -1.26 30.62
N MET A 248 -14.89 -1.71 30.38
CA MET A 248 -15.72 -1.25 29.25
C MET A 248 -17.14 -0.89 29.68
N LYS A 249 -17.81 -0.04 28.89
CA LYS A 249 -19.14 0.52 29.17
C LYS A 249 -20.22 -0.15 28.31
N TYR A 250 -21.28 -0.65 28.96
CA TYR A 250 -22.46 -1.26 28.34
C TYR A 250 -23.73 -0.64 28.93
N GLY A 251 -24.48 0.08 28.10
CA GLY A 251 -25.47 1.05 28.60
C GLY A 251 -24.78 2.07 29.50
N ASP A 252 -25.36 2.39 30.65
CA ASP A 252 -24.73 3.23 31.67
C ASP A 252 -23.84 2.49 32.67
N ARG A 253 -23.70 1.16 32.53
CA ARG A 253 -22.96 0.31 33.46
C ARG A 253 -21.53 0.06 32.97
N VAL A 254 -20.60 -0.11 33.91
CA VAL A 254 -19.17 -0.33 33.63
C VAL A 254 -18.75 -1.69 34.18
N TYR A 255 -18.04 -2.48 33.37
CA TYR A 255 -17.64 -3.86 33.69
C TYR A 255 -16.12 -4.03 33.62
N PRO A 256 -15.50 -4.79 34.55
CA PRO A 256 -14.05 -4.96 34.60
C PRO A 256 -13.55 -6.03 33.63
N SER A 257 -12.30 -5.88 33.21
CA SER A 257 -11.57 -6.87 32.42
C SER A 257 -11.32 -8.17 33.19
N PHE A 258 -11.22 -9.28 32.45
CA PHE A 258 -10.91 -10.62 32.95
C PHE A 258 -9.64 -10.63 33.82
N GLY A 259 -8.59 -9.92 33.39
CA GLY A 259 -7.34 -9.78 34.15
C GLY A 259 -7.48 -9.05 35.48
N LEU A 260 -8.33 -8.02 35.56
CA LEU A 260 -8.63 -7.35 36.83
C LEU A 260 -9.38 -8.25 37.80
N GLN A 261 -10.34 -9.05 37.31
CA GLN A 261 -11.08 -10.01 38.13
C GLN A 261 -10.16 -11.12 38.68
N ILE A 262 -9.23 -11.62 37.86
CA ILE A 262 -8.20 -12.57 38.31
C ILE A 262 -7.36 -12.00 39.46
N ILE A 263 -6.99 -10.72 39.37
CA ILE A 263 -6.23 -10.06 40.44
C ILE A 263 -7.10 -9.78 41.67
N ARG A 264 -8.39 -9.46 41.50
CA ARG A 264 -9.36 -9.30 42.60
C ARG A 264 -9.39 -10.56 43.47
N GLU A 265 -9.67 -11.72 42.85
CA GLU A 265 -9.72 -13.00 43.57
C GLU A 265 -8.34 -13.45 44.07
N TYR A 266 -7.28 -13.31 43.26
CA TYR A 266 -5.93 -13.71 43.68
C TYR A 266 -5.40 -12.90 44.87
N LYS A 267 -5.94 -11.70 45.10
CA LYS A 267 -5.62 -10.84 46.25
C LYS A 267 -6.71 -10.87 47.35
N ASN A 268 -7.74 -11.70 47.21
CA ASN A 268 -8.90 -11.80 48.11
C ASN A 268 -9.57 -10.44 48.37
N LEU A 269 -9.69 -9.62 47.33
CA LEU A 269 -10.26 -8.28 47.42
C LEU A 269 -11.80 -8.31 47.29
N PRO A 270 -12.54 -7.51 48.08
CA PRO A 270 -13.99 -7.44 47.97
C PRO A 270 -14.44 -6.90 46.60
N ARG A 271 -15.68 -7.17 46.21
CA ARG A 271 -16.23 -6.72 44.91
C ARG A 271 -16.36 -5.18 44.79
N ASP A 272 -16.34 -4.47 45.91
CA ASP A 272 -16.28 -2.99 45.99
C ASP A 272 -14.83 -2.44 45.93
N ALA A 273 -13.83 -3.27 45.61
CA ALA A 273 -12.43 -2.87 45.53
C ALA A 273 -12.07 -2.06 44.27
N PHE A 274 -12.95 -2.05 43.27
CA PHE A 274 -12.84 -1.23 42.08
C PHE A 274 -13.30 0.21 42.33
N GLY A 275 -12.62 1.19 41.75
CA GLY A 275 -13.05 2.59 41.79
C GLY A 275 -12.17 3.53 40.97
N TRP A 276 -12.58 4.79 40.88
CA TRP A 276 -11.85 5.86 40.19
C TRP A 276 -11.04 6.66 41.21
N ASP A 277 -9.71 6.77 41.02
CA ASP A 277 -8.83 7.58 41.88
C ASP A 277 -8.49 8.93 41.23
N SER A 278 -8.46 8.97 39.89
CA SER A 278 -8.39 10.21 39.09
C SER A 278 -8.95 9.97 37.69
N SER A 279 -9.09 11.02 36.88
CA SER A 279 -9.45 10.90 35.46
C SER A 279 -8.40 10.17 34.60
N THR A 280 -7.22 9.84 35.17
CA THR A 280 -6.13 9.09 34.51
C THR A 280 -5.76 7.78 35.18
N GLU A 281 -6.41 7.40 36.30
CA GLU A 281 -6.06 6.18 37.04
C GLU A 281 -7.31 5.47 37.59
N PHE A 282 -7.51 4.24 37.13
CA PHE A 282 -8.46 3.30 37.69
C PHE A 282 -7.81 2.47 38.80
N ALA A 283 -8.49 2.29 39.92
CA ALA A 283 -7.95 1.65 41.10
C ALA A 283 -8.62 0.30 41.41
N LEU A 284 -7.79 -0.71 41.67
CA LEU A 284 -8.15 -1.93 42.39
C LEU A 284 -7.46 -1.88 43.76
N ARG A 285 -8.07 -1.15 44.70
CA ARG A 285 -7.54 -0.79 46.04
C ARG A 285 -6.14 -0.16 45.99
N SER A 286 -5.08 -0.98 46.06
CA SER A 286 -3.68 -0.53 46.03
C SER A 286 -3.03 -0.60 44.65
N PHE A 287 -3.67 -1.26 43.68
CA PHE A 287 -3.19 -1.36 42.30
C PHE A 287 -3.81 -0.23 41.49
N LYS A 288 -2.98 0.69 41.01
CA LYS A 288 -3.35 1.74 40.05
C LYS A 288 -3.14 1.22 38.64
N VAL A 289 -4.08 1.48 37.74
CA VAL A 289 -4.01 1.18 36.32
C VAL A 289 -4.16 2.51 35.57
N PRO A 290 -3.10 3.01 34.90
CA PRO A 290 -3.18 4.27 34.17
C PRO A 290 -4.05 4.11 32.93
N ILE A 291 -4.86 5.12 32.66
CA ILE A 291 -5.81 5.16 31.54
C ILE A 291 -5.50 6.37 30.64
N ASP A 292 -5.61 6.16 29.32
CA ASP A 292 -5.53 7.22 28.31
C ASP A 292 -6.89 7.85 27.99
N ASP A 293 -6.89 8.91 27.17
CA ASP A 293 -8.09 9.69 26.78
C ASP A 293 -9.27 8.80 26.29
N SER A 294 -8.96 7.61 25.78
CA SER A 294 -9.89 6.60 25.21
C SER A 294 -10.22 5.44 26.17
N GLY A 295 -9.97 5.60 27.46
CA GLY A 295 -10.35 4.60 28.47
C GLY A 295 -9.47 3.35 28.51
N THR A 296 -8.29 3.35 27.85
CA THR A 296 -7.44 2.15 27.71
C THR A 296 -6.07 2.30 28.42
N THR A 297 -5.43 1.18 28.75
CA THR A 297 -4.05 1.14 29.27
C THR A 297 -3.08 0.58 28.22
N PHE A 298 -1.87 1.11 28.14
CA PHE A 298 -0.81 0.57 27.26
C PHE A 298 -0.08 -0.58 27.94
N LEU A 299 0.18 -1.65 27.17
CA LEU A 299 0.92 -2.82 27.63
C LEU A 299 2.44 -2.57 27.62
N GLN A 300 3.11 -3.06 28.66
CA GLN A 300 4.56 -3.26 28.70
C GLN A 300 4.87 -4.75 28.67
N PHE A 301 5.34 -5.25 27.53
CA PHE A 301 5.71 -6.65 27.35
C PHE A 301 6.93 -7.02 28.22
N ALA A 302 6.87 -8.21 28.82
CA ALA A 302 7.93 -8.73 29.69
C ALA A 302 9.14 -9.28 28.91
N GLY A 303 8.91 -9.74 27.68
CA GLY A 303 9.91 -10.31 26.78
C GLY A 303 9.24 -10.74 25.47
N PRO A 304 9.87 -11.62 24.68
CA PRO A 304 9.28 -12.17 23.46
C PRO A 304 8.15 -13.18 23.74
N ALA A 305 7.50 -13.67 22.68
CA ALA A 305 6.57 -14.79 22.77
C ALA A 305 7.23 -16.00 23.47
N GLY A 306 6.48 -16.70 24.33
CA GLY A 306 7.01 -17.76 25.20
C GLY A 306 7.64 -17.27 26.51
N THR A 307 7.52 -15.97 26.86
CA THR A 307 8.04 -15.45 28.14
C THR A 307 7.36 -16.07 29.37
N PHE A 308 6.06 -16.34 29.33
CA PHE A 308 5.32 -16.95 30.45
C PHE A 308 5.50 -18.48 30.48
N ASP A 309 5.52 -19.06 31.68
CA ASP A 309 5.62 -20.52 31.83
C ASP A 309 4.32 -21.18 31.38
N ARG A 310 4.43 -22.23 30.57
CA ARG A 310 3.30 -22.94 29.95
C ARG A 310 3.35 -24.44 30.22
N HIS A 311 2.19 -25.09 30.25
CA HIS A 311 2.01 -26.54 30.33
C HIS A 311 0.83 -26.96 29.42
N SER A 312 0.85 -28.19 28.90
CA SER A 312 -0.26 -28.70 28.08
C SER A 312 -1.49 -28.99 28.95
N ALA A 313 -2.70 -28.79 28.42
CA ALA A 313 -3.93 -29.27 29.07
C ALA A 313 -3.93 -30.81 29.22
N LEU A 314 -3.30 -31.52 28.28
CA LEU A 314 -3.06 -32.96 28.35
C LEU A 314 -2.14 -33.33 29.53
N ASP A 315 -1.05 -32.59 29.77
CA ASP A 315 -0.12 -32.87 30.88
C ASP A 315 -0.81 -32.75 32.24
N VAL A 316 -1.71 -31.78 32.39
CA VAL A 316 -2.48 -31.57 33.63
C VAL A 316 -3.42 -32.75 33.86
N LEU A 317 -4.22 -33.12 32.84
CA LEU A 317 -5.15 -34.25 32.91
C LEU A 317 -4.45 -35.62 33.05
N ALA A 318 -3.19 -35.73 32.63
CA ALA A 318 -2.36 -36.92 32.80
C ALA A 318 -1.64 -36.98 34.16
N GLY A 319 -1.77 -35.96 35.01
CA GLY A 319 -1.05 -35.86 36.29
C GLY A 319 0.46 -35.59 36.15
N ALA A 320 0.93 -35.19 34.96
CA ALA A 320 2.34 -35.05 34.64
C ALA A 320 2.97 -33.72 35.12
N VAL A 321 2.15 -32.69 35.37
CA VAL A 321 2.64 -31.40 35.88
C VAL A 321 3.00 -31.50 37.38
N PRO A 322 4.19 -31.04 37.83
CA PRO A 322 4.52 -31.04 39.25
C PRO A 322 3.68 -30.01 40.02
N GLU A 323 2.98 -30.45 41.07
CA GLU A 323 2.11 -29.65 41.95
C GLU A 323 2.67 -28.26 42.32
N LYS A 324 3.96 -28.21 42.69
CA LYS A 324 4.69 -26.96 43.02
C LYS A 324 4.66 -25.86 41.94
N GLU A 325 4.40 -26.21 40.68
CA GLU A 325 4.32 -25.26 39.57
C GLU A 325 2.96 -24.54 39.55
N LEU A 326 1.88 -25.20 39.97
CA LEU A 326 0.50 -24.69 39.91
C LEU A 326 -0.04 -24.24 41.28
N MET A 327 0.49 -24.80 42.37
CA MET A 327 0.13 -24.45 43.74
C MET A 327 0.30 -22.96 44.01
N ASN A 328 -0.76 -22.33 44.51
CA ASN A 328 -0.85 -20.92 44.87
C ASN A 328 -0.57 -19.94 43.70
N LYS A 329 -0.88 -20.33 42.45
CA LYS A 329 -0.78 -19.50 41.24
C LYS A 329 -2.11 -18.93 40.77
N MET A 330 -2.04 -17.97 39.84
CA MET A 330 -3.11 -17.72 38.87
C MET A 330 -2.83 -18.60 37.66
N VAL A 331 -3.80 -19.43 37.28
CA VAL A 331 -3.70 -20.34 36.15
C VAL A 331 -4.65 -19.87 35.06
N LEU A 332 -4.14 -19.66 33.84
CA LEU A 332 -4.91 -19.20 32.68
C LEU A 332 -5.09 -20.36 31.70
N VAL A 333 -6.32 -20.79 31.45
CA VAL A 333 -6.65 -21.92 30.57
C VAL A 333 -7.29 -21.42 29.29
N GLY A 334 -6.91 -21.94 28.11
CA GLY A 334 -7.54 -21.54 26.85
C GLY A 334 -6.88 -22.08 25.58
N LEU A 335 -7.49 -21.73 24.44
CA LEU A 335 -7.15 -22.25 23.11
C LEU A 335 -5.90 -21.58 22.54
N THR A 336 -4.89 -22.38 22.21
CA THR A 336 -3.67 -21.92 21.50
C THR A 336 -3.31 -22.80 20.29
N ALA A 337 -3.96 -23.97 20.13
CA ALA A 337 -3.84 -24.82 18.95
C ALA A 337 -4.10 -24.05 17.62
N PRO A 338 -3.34 -24.32 16.55
CA PRO A 338 -3.51 -23.65 15.26
C PRO A 338 -4.94 -23.75 14.71
N GLY A 339 -5.53 -22.62 14.33
CA GLY A 339 -6.90 -22.53 13.82
C GLY A 339 -7.99 -22.52 14.89
N LEU A 340 -7.65 -22.72 16.17
CA LEU A 340 -8.57 -22.56 17.32
C LEU A 340 -8.21 -21.33 18.17
N GLY A 341 -6.92 -21.10 18.42
CA GLY A 341 -6.42 -19.89 19.05
C GLY A 341 -6.24 -18.74 18.03
N GLN A 342 -6.45 -17.50 18.48
CA GLN A 342 -6.06 -16.30 17.74
C GLN A 342 -4.69 -15.79 18.17
N ASN A 343 -3.86 -15.47 17.17
CA ASN A 343 -2.55 -14.86 17.34
C ASN A 343 -2.60 -13.38 16.92
N PHE A 344 -2.01 -12.53 17.75
CA PHE A 344 -2.03 -11.08 17.62
C PHE A 344 -0.61 -10.55 17.41
N VAL A 345 -0.45 -9.59 16.50
CA VAL A 345 0.85 -8.91 16.33
C VAL A 345 1.06 -7.93 17.48
N VAL A 346 2.24 -7.97 18.09
CA VAL A 346 2.66 -7.00 19.13
C VAL A 346 3.75 -6.07 18.59
N PRO A 347 4.05 -4.93 19.25
CA PRO A 347 5.07 -3.96 18.81
C PRO A 347 6.48 -4.45 18.48
N SER A 348 6.90 -5.64 18.94
CA SER A 348 8.16 -6.28 18.52
C SER A 348 8.11 -6.89 17.11
N GLY A 349 6.91 -7.01 16.52
CA GLY A 349 6.64 -7.74 15.28
C GLY A 349 6.35 -9.23 15.47
N GLU A 350 6.40 -9.73 16.72
CA GLU A 350 6.09 -11.12 17.04
C GLU A 350 4.59 -11.39 17.13
N ALA A 351 4.22 -12.67 17.05
CA ALA A 351 2.86 -13.15 17.22
C ALA A 351 2.67 -13.70 18.65
N PHE A 352 1.77 -13.08 19.42
CA PHE A 352 1.39 -13.49 20.77
C PHE A 352 0.01 -14.17 20.75
N THR A 353 -0.17 -15.21 21.55
CA THR A 353 -1.50 -15.77 21.81
C THR A 353 -2.35 -14.77 22.62
N GLY A 354 -3.67 -14.85 22.50
CA GLY A 354 -4.57 -14.06 23.36
C GLY A 354 -4.35 -14.29 24.88
N LEU A 355 -3.89 -15.48 25.27
CA LEU A 355 -3.54 -15.79 26.66
C LEU A 355 -2.25 -15.11 27.12
N GLU A 356 -1.24 -14.97 26.26
CA GLU A 356 -0.02 -14.22 26.59
C GLU A 356 -0.27 -12.71 26.69
N LEU A 357 -1.23 -12.17 25.94
CA LEU A 357 -1.70 -10.79 26.12
C LEU A 357 -2.40 -10.60 27.48
N LEU A 358 -3.31 -11.52 27.85
CA LEU A 358 -3.94 -11.51 29.17
C LEU A 358 -2.91 -11.68 30.31
N ALA A 359 -1.94 -12.58 30.16
CA ALA A 359 -0.84 -12.75 31.10
C ALA A 359 0.03 -11.48 31.23
N THR A 360 0.32 -10.80 30.10
CA THR A 360 1.04 -9.52 30.08
C THR A 360 0.26 -8.43 30.83
N HIS A 361 -1.05 -8.32 30.59
CA HIS A 361 -1.90 -7.35 31.28
C HIS A 361 -1.95 -7.61 32.80
N ILE A 362 -2.10 -8.88 33.21
CA ILE A 362 -2.08 -9.29 34.62
C ILE A 362 -0.71 -8.99 35.27
N ASP A 363 0.40 -9.27 34.58
CA ASP A 363 1.75 -8.97 35.05
C ASP A 363 1.98 -7.45 35.23
N ASN A 364 1.50 -6.64 34.28
CA ASN A 364 1.61 -5.18 34.33
C ASN A 364 0.87 -4.59 35.54
N ILE A 365 -0.36 -5.04 35.80
CA ILE A 365 -1.13 -4.62 36.98
C ILE A 365 -0.43 -5.07 38.27
N LEU A 366 -0.02 -6.33 38.38
CA LEU A 366 0.61 -6.88 39.59
C LEU A 366 1.97 -6.27 39.90
N SER A 367 2.78 -5.99 38.89
CA SER A 367 4.09 -5.35 39.03
C SER A 367 4.02 -3.82 39.10
N GLN A 368 2.84 -3.23 38.86
CA GLN A 368 2.61 -1.80 38.72
C GLN A 368 3.53 -1.16 37.66
N ARG A 369 3.73 -1.88 36.55
CA ARG A 369 4.54 -1.45 35.40
C ARG A 369 3.66 -1.32 34.17
N PHE A 370 3.47 -0.07 33.77
CA PHE A 370 2.70 0.30 32.60
C PHE A 370 3.49 1.27 31.73
N MET A 371 3.04 1.41 30.49
CA MET A 371 3.26 2.62 29.71
C MET A 371 2.04 3.53 29.94
N SER A 372 2.24 4.84 30.08
CA SER A 372 1.16 5.80 30.34
C SER A 372 1.28 7.03 29.46
N ARG A 373 0.16 7.70 29.15
CA ARG A 373 0.14 9.00 28.49
C ARG A 373 -0.39 10.04 29.47
N PRO A 374 0.48 10.82 30.16
CA PRO A 374 0.02 11.79 31.14
C PRO A 374 -0.70 12.97 30.45
N THR A 375 -1.68 13.58 31.10
CA THR A 375 -2.47 14.71 30.55
C THR A 375 -1.61 15.86 30.03
N TRP A 376 -0.51 16.18 30.72
CA TRP A 376 0.42 17.23 30.28
C TRP A 376 1.20 16.89 28.99
N ALA A 377 1.19 15.64 28.51
CA ALA A 377 1.81 15.24 27.25
C ALA A 377 1.30 16.10 26.09
N SER A 378 -0.01 16.36 26.03
CA SER A 378 -0.62 17.24 25.02
C SER A 378 -0.03 18.65 25.02
N HIS A 379 0.27 19.22 26.19
CA HIS A 379 0.92 20.52 26.30
C HIS A 379 2.38 20.51 25.82
N LEU A 380 3.10 19.39 26.04
CA LEU A 380 4.46 19.23 25.53
C LEU A 380 4.48 18.96 24.01
N GLU A 381 3.51 18.21 23.49
CA GLU A 381 3.26 17.99 22.05
C GLU A 381 2.99 19.33 21.34
N TRP A 382 2.12 20.18 21.91
CA TRP A 382 1.94 21.57 21.47
C TRP A 382 3.23 22.41 21.58
N GLY A 383 4.04 22.21 22.62
CA GLY A 383 5.34 22.84 22.77
C GLY A 383 6.31 22.48 21.62
N PHE A 384 6.38 21.20 21.24
CA PHE A 384 7.17 20.75 20.10
C PHE A 384 6.67 21.34 18.77
N ILE A 385 5.36 21.33 18.54
CA ILE A 385 4.74 21.98 17.37
C ILE A 385 5.08 23.48 17.35
N GLY A 386 4.95 24.18 18.47
CA GLY A 386 5.22 25.61 18.60
C GLY A 386 6.69 25.98 18.35
N ILE A 387 7.65 25.21 18.87
CA ILE A 387 9.09 25.42 18.61
C ILE A 387 9.41 25.23 17.13
N CYS A 388 8.89 24.17 16.51
CA CYS A 388 9.09 23.91 15.08
C CYS A 388 8.41 24.97 14.20
N ALA A 389 7.19 25.39 14.52
CA ALA A 389 6.48 26.48 13.84
C ALA A 389 7.26 27.80 13.93
N LEU A 390 7.74 28.18 15.12
CA LEU A 390 8.53 29.39 15.33
C LEU A 390 9.84 29.34 14.55
N PHE A 391 10.51 28.18 14.49
CA PHE A 391 11.70 28.01 13.65
C PHE A 391 11.38 28.15 12.15
N ILE A 392 10.28 27.59 11.64
CA ILE A 392 9.92 27.70 10.22
C ILE A 392 9.51 29.13 9.85
N ILE A 393 8.76 29.82 10.71
CA ILE A 393 8.22 31.15 10.45
C ILE A 393 9.27 32.25 10.70
N LEU A 394 10.08 32.15 11.76
CA LEU A 394 11.00 33.22 12.21
C LEU A 394 12.48 32.83 12.18
N GLY A 395 12.84 31.55 12.15
CA GLY A 395 14.23 31.12 11.97
C GLY A 395 14.61 31.02 10.49
N LEU A 396 13.84 30.22 9.74
CA LEU A 396 14.13 29.77 8.38
C LEU A 396 14.22 30.91 7.33
N PRO A 397 13.42 32.00 7.37
CA PRO A 397 13.55 33.10 6.41
C PRO A 397 14.70 34.07 6.73
N PHE A 398 15.13 34.16 7.99
CA PHE A 398 16.22 35.03 8.43
C PHE A 398 17.60 34.36 8.36
N LEU A 399 17.67 33.05 8.61
CA LEU A 399 18.92 32.30 8.67
C LEU A 399 19.42 31.89 7.27
N ARG A 400 20.65 32.31 6.97
CA ARG A 400 21.42 31.81 5.81
C ARG A 400 21.59 30.29 5.92
N GLY A 401 21.57 29.59 4.78
CA GLY A 401 21.61 28.13 4.68
C GLY A 401 22.56 27.42 5.66
N ARG A 402 23.82 27.89 5.74
CA ARG A 402 24.87 27.34 6.63
C ARG A 402 24.51 27.29 8.12
N PHE A 403 23.54 28.10 8.57
CA PHE A 403 23.09 28.17 9.96
C PHE A 403 21.68 27.58 10.16
N SER A 404 20.85 27.55 9.12
CA SER A 404 19.50 26.96 9.22
C SER A 404 19.54 25.42 9.32
N VAL A 405 20.47 24.73 8.65
CA VAL A 405 20.54 23.25 8.73
C VAL A 405 21.00 22.75 10.11
N PRO A 406 22.09 23.27 10.71
CA PRO A 406 22.51 22.83 12.04
C PRO A 406 21.45 23.14 13.12
N LEU A 407 20.77 24.29 13.04
CA LEU A 407 19.73 24.62 14.01
C LEU A 407 18.48 23.74 13.86
N ALA A 408 18.08 23.40 12.63
CA ALA A 408 17.02 22.42 12.39
C ALA A 408 17.38 21.05 12.99
N LEU A 409 18.62 20.59 12.82
CA LEU A 409 19.10 19.33 13.40
C LEU A 409 19.11 19.35 14.93
N ILE A 410 19.50 20.47 15.55
CA ILE A 410 19.46 20.63 17.01
C ILE A 410 18.02 20.57 17.54
N ILE A 411 17.06 21.21 16.85
CA ILE A 411 15.64 21.15 17.22
C ILE A 411 15.09 19.72 17.05
N PHE A 412 15.41 19.05 15.93
CA PHE A 412 15.03 17.66 15.67
C PHE A 412 15.53 16.72 16.78
N LEU A 413 16.82 16.78 17.10
CA LEU A 413 17.45 15.95 18.13
C LEU A 413 16.92 16.28 19.54
N GLY A 414 16.59 17.55 19.82
CA GLY A 414 15.94 17.95 21.06
C GLY A 414 14.55 17.32 21.22
N VAL A 415 13.66 17.53 20.25
CA VAL A 415 12.28 17.00 20.27
C VAL A 415 12.25 15.47 20.30
N ALA A 416 13.03 14.82 19.44
CA ALA A 416 13.13 13.36 19.39
C ALA A 416 13.77 12.80 20.67
N GLY A 417 14.88 13.38 21.13
CA GLY A 417 15.63 12.93 22.30
C GLY A 417 14.85 13.11 23.61
N THR A 418 14.15 14.22 23.81
CA THR A 418 13.26 14.41 24.98
C THR A 418 12.15 13.37 24.99
N SER A 419 11.49 13.12 23.85
CA SER A 419 10.40 12.15 23.76
C SER A 419 10.88 10.72 24.01
N ALA A 420 11.99 10.32 23.38
CA ALA A 420 12.62 9.02 23.60
C ALA A 420 13.10 8.83 25.06
N PHE A 421 13.61 9.89 25.71
CA PHE A 421 13.99 9.85 27.13
C PHE A 421 12.78 9.62 28.04
N LEU A 422 11.69 10.36 27.86
CA LEU A 422 10.45 10.19 28.62
C LEU A 422 9.86 8.79 28.43
N PHE A 423 9.89 8.28 27.20
CA PHE A 423 9.43 6.93 26.88
C PHE A 423 10.30 5.85 27.55
N VAL A 424 11.60 5.80 27.23
CA VAL A 424 12.50 4.72 27.65
C VAL A 424 12.82 4.77 29.15
N LYS A 425 12.99 5.96 29.74
CA LYS A 425 13.39 6.12 31.15
C LYS A 425 12.25 6.43 32.13
N LYS A 426 11.07 6.84 31.65
CA LYS A 426 9.90 7.10 32.52
C LYS A 426 8.64 6.31 32.16
N GLY A 427 8.55 5.69 30.98
CA GLY A 427 7.35 5.00 30.52
C GLY A 427 6.22 5.94 30.09
N MET A 428 6.55 7.22 29.85
CA MET A 428 5.56 8.23 29.48
C MET A 428 5.58 8.44 27.97
N TRP A 429 4.45 8.16 27.33
CA TRP A 429 4.25 8.35 25.90
C TRP A 429 3.88 9.80 25.61
N VAL A 430 4.68 10.43 24.74
CA VAL A 430 4.51 11.80 24.24
C VAL A 430 4.91 11.73 22.77
N THR A 431 4.03 12.13 21.84
CA THR A 431 4.34 11.97 20.40
C THR A 431 5.19 13.12 19.83
N PRO A 432 6.43 12.87 19.38
CA PRO A 432 7.22 13.90 18.71
C PRO A 432 6.75 14.18 17.28
N VAL A 433 5.95 13.27 16.70
CA VAL A 433 5.83 13.14 15.23
C VAL A 433 5.25 14.38 14.59
N TYR A 434 4.21 14.99 15.17
CA TYR A 434 3.64 16.24 14.65
C TYR A 434 4.68 17.37 14.55
N GLY A 435 5.49 17.57 15.61
CA GLY A 435 6.55 18.57 15.62
C GLY A 435 7.67 18.26 14.61
N LEU A 436 8.07 16.99 14.49
CA LEU A 436 9.12 16.56 13.55
C LEU A 436 8.65 16.60 12.09
N SER A 437 7.40 16.22 11.81
CA SER A 437 6.77 16.32 10.49
C SER A 437 6.63 17.77 10.04
N LEU A 438 6.23 18.68 10.94
CA LEU A 438 6.23 20.12 10.68
C LEU A 438 7.62 20.63 10.29
N LEU A 439 8.63 20.30 11.10
CA LEU A 439 10.03 20.67 10.86
C LEU A 439 10.53 20.15 9.50
N LEU A 440 10.26 18.88 9.18
CA LEU A 440 10.64 18.24 7.93
C LEU A 440 9.96 18.90 6.71
N VAL A 441 8.64 19.07 6.73
CA VAL A 441 7.87 19.64 5.61
C VAL A 441 8.24 21.10 5.38
N GLY A 442 8.36 21.91 6.45
CA GLY A 442 8.79 23.31 6.35
C GLY A 442 10.22 23.45 5.82
N PHE A 443 11.14 22.59 6.24
CA PHE A 443 12.51 22.57 5.75
C PHE A 443 12.60 22.14 4.28
N LEU A 444 11.93 21.05 3.89
CA LEU A 444 11.87 20.58 2.50
C LEU A 444 11.27 21.62 1.56
N PHE A 445 10.17 22.28 1.97
CA PHE A 445 9.57 23.36 1.18
C PHE A 445 10.55 24.53 0.97
N SER A 446 11.24 24.95 2.03
CA SER A 446 12.24 26.02 1.97
C SER A 446 13.45 25.65 1.11
N LEU A 447 13.92 24.40 1.19
CA LEU A 447 15.04 23.91 0.38
C LEU A 447 14.68 23.85 -1.11
N GLY A 448 13.55 23.23 -1.47
CA GLY A 448 13.07 23.17 -2.85
C GLY A 448 12.82 24.57 -3.44
N ARG A 449 12.24 25.48 -2.65
CA ARG A 449 12.11 26.90 -3.05
C ARG A 449 13.48 27.56 -3.26
N ARG A 450 14.46 27.33 -2.37
CA ARG A 450 15.78 27.95 -2.48
C ARG A 450 16.48 27.53 -3.78
N LEU A 451 16.49 26.24 -4.11
CA LEU A 451 17.06 25.69 -5.36
C LEU A 451 16.42 26.32 -6.61
N LEU A 452 15.09 26.16 -6.74
CA LEU A 452 14.30 26.64 -7.90
C LEU A 452 14.41 28.16 -8.15
N PHE A 453 14.65 28.96 -7.10
CA PHE A 453 14.86 30.41 -7.22
C PHE A 453 16.34 30.81 -7.40
N THR A 454 17.31 29.90 -7.18
CA THR A 454 18.72 30.13 -7.51
C THR A 454 19.06 29.75 -8.95
N GLU A 455 18.56 28.63 -9.47
CA GLU A 455 18.80 28.20 -10.86
C GLU A 455 18.22 29.22 -11.85
N LYS A 456 16.90 29.45 -11.79
CA LYS A 456 16.20 30.46 -12.62
C LYS A 456 16.67 31.89 -12.37
N GLY A 457 17.40 32.13 -11.28
CA GLY A 457 18.04 33.41 -10.97
C GLY A 457 19.40 33.61 -11.64
N LYS A 458 20.12 32.53 -11.99
CA LYS A 458 21.33 32.54 -12.81
C LYS A 458 21.00 32.53 -14.29
N GLU A 459 20.19 31.56 -14.71
CA GLU A 459 19.83 31.27 -16.11
C GLU A 459 19.40 32.54 -16.87
N LEU A 460 18.48 33.31 -16.28
CA LEU A 460 18.01 34.59 -16.83
C LEU A 460 19.12 35.65 -16.97
N VAL A 461 20.03 35.75 -16.00
CA VAL A 461 21.11 36.76 -15.98
C VAL A 461 22.22 36.39 -16.96
N GLU A 462 22.50 35.09 -17.10
CA GLU A 462 23.49 34.57 -18.04
C GLU A 462 22.95 34.68 -19.49
N ALA A 463 21.68 34.35 -19.74
CA ALA A 463 21.00 34.55 -21.03
C ALA A 463 20.93 36.04 -21.47
N GLU A 464 20.49 36.94 -20.58
CA GLU A 464 20.42 38.39 -20.85
C GLU A 464 21.82 38.98 -21.17
N GLY A 465 22.87 38.44 -20.53
CA GLY A 465 24.27 38.76 -20.84
C GLY A 465 24.74 38.25 -22.22
N LEU A 466 24.29 37.08 -22.65
CA LEU A 466 24.63 36.51 -23.96
C LEU A 466 23.96 37.28 -25.11
N GLU A 467 22.65 37.55 -25.03
CA GLU A 467 21.94 38.35 -26.04
C GLU A 467 22.53 39.76 -26.17
N THR A 468 22.87 40.39 -25.04
CA THR A 468 23.52 41.71 -25.01
C THR A 468 24.85 41.70 -25.78
N ASN A 469 25.69 40.67 -25.63
CA ASN A 469 26.96 40.58 -26.38
C ASN A 469 26.72 40.31 -27.88
N LYS A 470 25.75 39.46 -28.23
CA LYS A 470 25.34 39.14 -29.60
C LYS A 470 24.86 40.40 -30.35
N MET A 471 23.99 41.20 -29.71
CA MET A 471 23.48 42.46 -30.27
C MET A 471 24.56 43.55 -30.40
N LEU A 472 25.48 43.66 -29.44
CA LEU A 472 26.63 44.57 -29.53
C LEU A 472 27.58 44.16 -30.67
N GLY A 473 27.82 42.86 -30.86
CA GLY A 473 28.64 42.36 -31.97
C GLY A 473 28.07 42.72 -33.34
N LEU A 474 26.77 42.49 -33.54
CA LEU A 474 26.04 42.86 -34.76
C LEU A 474 26.09 44.39 -35.02
N SER A 475 25.92 45.20 -33.98
CA SER A 475 25.99 46.66 -34.09
C SER A 475 27.39 47.14 -34.52
N PHE A 476 28.46 46.58 -33.95
CA PHE A 476 29.82 46.91 -34.36
C PHE A 476 30.16 46.40 -35.77
N GLN A 477 29.65 45.23 -36.17
CA GLN A 477 29.80 44.71 -37.53
C GLN A 477 29.13 45.63 -38.56
N GLY A 478 27.88 46.05 -38.31
CA GLY A 478 27.15 47.00 -39.17
C GLY A 478 27.82 48.37 -39.28
N GLN A 479 28.47 48.84 -38.20
CA GLN A 479 29.31 50.05 -38.19
C GLN A 479 30.70 49.82 -38.79
N GLY A 480 31.03 48.59 -39.23
CA GLY A 480 32.30 48.23 -39.85
C GLY A 480 33.49 48.11 -38.88
N MET A 481 33.26 48.15 -37.57
CA MET A 481 34.26 47.95 -36.51
C MET A 481 34.46 46.46 -36.20
N LEU A 482 35.02 45.75 -37.19
CA LEU A 482 35.03 44.28 -37.22
C LEU A 482 35.81 43.64 -36.05
N ASP A 483 36.84 44.32 -35.54
CA ASP A 483 37.59 43.88 -34.36
C ASP A 483 36.72 43.82 -33.10
N LEU A 484 35.97 44.90 -32.83
CA LEU A 484 35.07 45.00 -31.68
C LEU A 484 33.87 44.06 -31.82
N ALA A 485 33.43 43.78 -33.05
CA ALA A 485 32.43 42.74 -33.33
C ALA A 485 32.96 41.36 -32.91
N PHE A 486 34.18 41.00 -33.33
CA PHE A 486 34.82 39.73 -32.96
C PHE A 486 35.03 39.61 -31.44
N GLU A 487 35.47 40.68 -30.77
CA GLU A 487 35.64 40.71 -29.32
C GLU A 487 34.35 40.46 -28.51
N LYS A 488 33.18 40.70 -29.12
CA LYS A 488 31.85 40.44 -28.55
C LYS A 488 31.30 39.07 -28.92
N PHE A 489 31.40 38.67 -30.19
CA PHE A 489 30.95 37.34 -30.63
C PHE A 489 31.74 36.20 -29.96
N ARG A 490 33.06 36.36 -29.72
CA ARG A 490 33.87 35.37 -28.98
C ARG A 490 33.49 35.18 -27.50
N LYS A 491 32.54 35.96 -26.99
CA LYS A 491 31.96 35.82 -25.63
C LYS A 491 30.59 35.13 -25.64
N CYS A 492 30.10 34.76 -26.81
CA CYS A 492 28.88 33.99 -27.00
C CYS A 492 29.23 32.52 -27.25
N PRO A 493 28.36 31.55 -26.91
CA PRO A 493 28.59 30.15 -27.27
C PRO A 493 28.65 29.98 -28.79
N LEU A 494 29.50 29.05 -29.24
CA LEU A 494 29.73 28.73 -30.66
C LEU A 494 28.63 27.82 -31.24
N ASP A 495 27.37 28.24 -31.05
CA ASP A 495 26.20 27.61 -31.68
C ASP A 495 26.24 27.77 -33.22
N SER A 496 25.37 27.05 -33.94
CA SER A 496 25.36 27.08 -35.42
C SER A 496 25.14 28.50 -35.98
N GLN A 497 24.33 29.32 -35.31
CA GLN A 497 24.04 30.69 -35.73
C GLN A 497 25.22 31.65 -35.46
N MET A 498 25.95 31.46 -34.35
CA MET A 498 27.16 32.21 -34.01
C MET A 498 28.32 31.84 -34.92
N LYS A 499 28.47 30.55 -35.30
CA LYS A 499 29.38 30.12 -36.36
C LYS A 499 29.06 30.82 -37.69
N ASP A 500 27.78 30.99 -38.04
CA ASP A 500 27.34 31.74 -39.22
C ASP A 500 27.69 33.24 -39.13
N LEU A 501 27.43 33.90 -38.00
CA LEU A 501 27.76 35.30 -37.78
C LEU A 501 29.27 35.55 -37.83
N LEU A 502 30.07 34.70 -37.17
CA LEU A 502 31.53 34.75 -37.21
C LEU A 502 32.08 34.47 -38.61
N TYR A 503 31.52 33.51 -39.35
CA TYR A 503 31.92 33.23 -40.73
C TYR A 503 31.66 34.44 -41.65
N ASN A 504 30.50 35.09 -41.52
CA ASN A 504 30.20 36.33 -42.23
C ASN A 504 31.13 37.48 -41.82
N LEU A 505 31.51 37.58 -40.53
CA LEU A 505 32.50 38.56 -40.07
C LEU A 505 33.91 38.29 -40.65
N GLY A 506 34.30 37.02 -40.81
CA GLY A 506 35.52 36.62 -41.51
C GLY A 506 35.51 37.08 -42.98
N LEU A 507 34.39 36.91 -43.67
CA LEU A 507 34.20 37.43 -45.03
C LEU A 507 34.26 38.97 -45.09
N ASP A 508 33.74 39.68 -44.08
CA ASP A 508 33.88 41.15 -43.99
C ASP A 508 35.34 41.59 -43.83
N MET A 509 36.12 40.84 -43.03
CA MET A 509 37.56 41.09 -42.87
C MET A 509 38.33 40.76 -44.16
N GLU A 510 38.00 39.68 -44.88
CA GLU A 510 38.54 39.39 -46.22
C GLU A 510 38.24 40.53 -47.21
N ARG A 511 36.99 41.02 -47.25
CA ARG A 511 36.59 42.15 -48.12
C ARG A 511 37.37 43.43 -47.81
N LYS A 512 37.77 43.64 -46.55
CA LYS A 512 38.65 44.75 -46.12
C LYS A 512 40.16 44.45 -46.22
N ARG A 513 40.56 43.31 -46.81
CA ARG A 513 41.95 42.82 -46.92
C ARG A 513 42.66 42.58 -45.57
N GLN A 514 41.90 42.39 -44.50
CA GLN A 514 42.41 42.14 -43.15
C GLN A 514 42.69 40.64 -42.94
N PHE A 515 43.46 40.02 -43.84
CA PHE A 515 43.58 38.57 -43.98
C PHE A 515 44.04 37.84 -42.70
N ALA A 516 45.01 38.40 -41.97
CA ALA A 516 45.47 37.84 -40.68
C ALA A 516 44.38 37.87 -39.59
N LYS A 517 43.47 38.85 -39.62
CA LYS A 517 42.34 38.94 -38.68
C LYS A 517 41.22 38.00 -39.10
N ALA A 518 40.92 37.91 -40.40
CA ALA A 518 40.00 36.91 -40.94
C ALA A 518 40.44 35.48 -40.58
N ALA A 519 41.74 35.18 -40.70
CA ALA A 519 42.30 33.91 -40.25
C ALA A 519 42.02 33.64 -38.76
N ALA A 520 42.23 34.61 -37.86
CA ALA A 520 41.92 34.45 -36.44
C ALA A 520 40.42 34.23 -36.13
N VAL A 521 39.51 34.86 -36.91
CA VAL A 521 38.06 34.60 -36.82
C VAL A 521 37.74 33.16 -37.23
N TYR A 522 38.32 32.68 -38.33
CA TYR A 522 38.13 31.32 -38.81
C TYR A 522 38.79 30.27 -37.90
N GLU A 523 39.94 30.56 -37.30
CA GLU A 523 40.58 29.70 -36.29
C GLU A 523 39.73 29.58 -35.02
N HIS A 524 39.02 30.64 -34.61
CA HIS A 524 38.12 30.57 -33.46
C HIS A 524 36.90 29.66 -33.73
N ILE A 525 36.32 29.71 -34.93
CA ILE A 525 35.31 28.72 -35.33
C ILE A 525 35.94 27.32 -35.40
N GLY A 526 37.12 27.21 -36.01
CA GLY A 526 37.88 25.97 -36.18
C GLY A 526 38.29 25.29 -34.87
N SER A 527 38.46 26.03 -33.77
CA SER A 527 38.76 25.45 -32.45
C SER A 527 37.62 24.62 -31.85
N VAL A 528 36.40 24.75 -32.36
CA VAL A 528 35.23 23.94 -32.00
C VAL A 528 34.79 23.06 -33.18
N ASP A 529 34.91 23.56 -34.40
CA ASP A 529 34.43 22.87 -35.60
C ASP A 529 35.36 23.10 -36.80
N LEU A 530 36.41 22.28 -36.86
CA LEU A 530 37.35 22.24 -37.98
C LEU A 530 36.67 21.93 -39.32
N LYS A 531 35.46 21.37 -39.37
CA LYS A 531 34.79 20.97 -40.62
C LYS A 531 33.74 21.97 -41.09
N TYR A 532 33.57 23.10 -40.40
CA TYR A 532 32.57 24.11 -40.75
C TYR A 532 32.89 24.79 -42.09
N LYS A 533 32.05 24.53 -43.10
CA LYS A 533 32.14 25.10 -44.46
C LYS A 533 33.53 24.85 -45.09
N ASP A 534 34.21 25.89 -45.59
CA ASP A 534 35.52 25.82 -46.24
C ASP A 534 36.67 26.32 -45.34
N ILE A 535 36.43 26.45 -44.03
CA ILE A 535 37.33 27.13 -43.07
C ILE A 535 38.77 26.61 -43.09
N GLN A 536 39.01 25.30 -43.19
CA GLN A 536 40.37 24.75 -43.31
C GLN A 536 41.13 25.35 -44.51
N LYS A 537 40.47 25.38 -45.69
CA LYS A 537 41.04 25.90 -46.92
C LYS A 537 41.25 27.41 -46.83
N LYS A 538 40.32 28.13 -46.19
CA LYS A 538 40.45 29.57 -45.90
C LYS A 538 41.61 29.88 -44.98
N ILE A 539 41.77 29.18 -43.85
CA ILE A 539 42.90 29.39 -42.92
C ILE A 539 44.23 29.13 -43.64
N GLU A 540 44.34 28.04 -44.40
CA GLU A 540 45.56 27.70 -45.14
C GLU A 540 45.89 28.74 -46.23
N LEU A 541 44.89 29.18 -47.01
CA LEU A 541 45.05 30.23 -48.02
C LEU A 541 45.38 31.59 -47.41
N LEU A 542 44.72 31.98 -46.32
CA LEU A 542 44.88 33.30 -45.69
C LEU A 542 46.22 33.42 -44.93
N LYS A 543 46.76 32.32 -44.40
CA LYS A 543 48.14 32.29 -43.88
C LYS A 543 49.15 32.48 -45.02
N LYS A 544 49.05 31.69 -46.09
CA LYS A 544 49.92 31.82 -47.28
C LYS A 544 49.81 33.20 -47.95
N ALA A 545 48.62 33.82 -47.95
CA ALA A 545 48.40 35.18 -48.46
C ALA A 545 48.85 36.29 -47.48
N GLY A 546 48.92 36.01 -46.18
CA GLY A 546 49.54 36.90 -45.20
C GLY A 546 51.07 36.92 -45.28
N GLU A 547 51.67 35.80 -45.67
CA GLU A 547 53.12 35.64 -45.87
C GLU A 547 53.59 36.08 -47.27
N GLY A 548 52.73 35.97 -48.30
CA GLY A 548 53.05 36.27 -49.70
C GLY A 548 52.56 37.64 -50.20
N ALA A 549 53.32 38.71 -49.94
CA ALA A 549 52.91 40.09 -50.26
C ALA A 549 53.90 40.90 -51.15
N VAL A 550 54.49 40.29 -52.19
CA VAL A 550 55.42 40.97 -53.14
C VAL A 550 55.16 40.54 -54.59
N PHE A 551 54.72 41.49 -55.45
CA PHE A 551 54.43 41.35 -56.91
C PHE A 551 53.29 40.36 -57.29
N GLY A 552 52.56 40.49 -58.41
CA GLY A 552 52.45 41.63 -59.33
C GLY A 552 51.70 41.34 -60.66
N SER A 553 50.68 42.16 -60.98
CA SER A 553 50.16 42.49 -62.34
C SER A 553 49.37 41.47 -63.22
N VAL A 554 48.10 41.84 -63.52
CA VAL A 554 47.35 41.75 -64.81
C VAL A 554 47.15 40.40 -65.56
N GLY A 555 45.87 40.06 -65.81
CA GLY A 555 45.37 39.05 -66.78
C GLY A 555 43.89 39.30 -67.14
N LYS A 556 43.34 38.76 -68.26
CA LYS A 556 42.07 39.27 -68.84
C LYS A 556 41.24 38.26 -69.69
N LYS A 557 39.91 38.26 -69.44
CA LYS A 557 38.75 37.90 -70.33
C LYS A 557 38.36 36.41 -70.61
N GLY A 558 37.08 36.11 -70.34
CA GLY A 558 36.19 35.18 -71.07
C GLY A 558 36.27 33.67 -70.75
N SER A 559 35.25 32.85 -71.01
CA SER A 559 33.80 33.08 -71.22
C SER A 559 33.03 31.75 -71.29
N ASP A 560 31.82 31.70 -70.73
CA ASP A 560 30.72 30.73 -70.88
C ASP A 560 30.99 29.22 -71.04
N ALA A 561 30.56 28.47 -70.01
CA ALA A 561 29.97 27.13 -70.17
C ALA A 561 28.96 26.88 -69.02
N THR A 562 27.68 26.69 -69.32
CA THR A 562 26.61 26.48 -68.32
C THR A 562 26.22 25.02 -68.23
N VAL A 563 26.51 24.34 -67.11
CA VAL A 563 25.94 23.03 -66.78
C VAL A 563 25.60 22.97 -65.28
N VAL A 564 24.30 22.82 -64.99
CA VAL A 564 23.65 22.28 -63.78
C VAL A 564 24.24 22.65 -62.40
N VAL A 565 23.43 23.37 -61.62
CA VAL A 565 23.50 23.36 -60.14
C VAL A 565 22.81 22.09 -59.64
N GLU A 566 23.50 21.24 -58.90
CA GLU A 566 22.90 20.16 -58.12
C GLU A 566 23.40 20.23 -56.67
N GLY A 567 22.49 20.61 -55.76
CA GLY A 567 22.82 20.87 -54.36
C GLY A 567 22.64 19.64 -53.49
N LEU A 568 23.71 18.90 -53.23
CA LEU A 568 23.71 17.87 -52.20
C LEU A 568 23.88 18.52 -50.82
N GLY A 569 22.75 18.69 -50.12
CA GLY A 569 22.76 19.02 -48.69
C GLY A 569 23.39 17.89 -47.87
N GLN A 570 24.08 18.25 -46.78
CA GLN A 570 24.58 17.26 -45.83
C GLN A 570 23.41 16.59 -45.12
N SER A 571 23.10 15.34 -45.49
CA SER A 571 22.19 14.50 -44.72
C SER A 571 22.74 14.34 -43.30
N THR A 572 21.98 14.78 -42.30
CA THR A 572 22.19 14.29 -40.93
C THR A 572 21.94 12.78 -40.93
N THR A 573 22.79 12.01 -40.26
CA THR A 573 22.63 10.56 -40.11
C THR A 573 22.41 10.20 -38.65
N LEU A 574 21.69 9.11 -38.41
CA LEU A 574 21.59 8.46 -37.10
C LEU A 574 21.95 6.98 -37.29
N GLY A 575 23.12 6.59 -36.79
CA GLY A 575 23.73 5.29 -37.06
C GLY A 575 23.95 5.11 -38.56
N ARG A 576 23.27 4.13 -39.19
CA ARG A 576 23.33 3.94 -40.65
C ARG A 576 22.27 4.70 -41.45
N TYR A 577 21.35 5.40 -40.82
CA TYR A 577 20.15 5.92 -41.49
C TYR A 577 20.29 7.40 -41.87
N GLU A 578 19.89 7.74 -43.10
CA GLU A 578 19.78 9.12 -43.60
C GLU A 578 18.50 9.77 -43.02
N VAL A 579 18.60 10.89 -42.30
CA VAL A 579 17.44 11.63 -41.77
C VAL A 579 16.88 12.55 -42.85
N VAL A 580 15.62 12.32 -43.25
CA VAL A 580 14.96 13.03 -44.35
C VAL A 580 14.17 14.25 -43.85
N ARG A 581 13.39 14.10 -42.78
CA ARG A 581 12.59 15.17 -42.14
C ARG A 581 12.05 14.74 -40.78
N GLU A 582 11.60 15.69 -39.95
CA GLU A 582 10.76 15.38 -38.78
C GLU A 582 9.39 14.83 -39.24
N LEU A 583 8.88 13.82 -38.53
CA LEU A 583 7.50 13.31 -38.64
C LEU A 583 6.62 13.88 -37.52
N GLY A 584 7.17 14.00 -36.31
CA GLY A 584 6.50 14.61 -35.18
C GLY A 584 7.36 14.64 -33.92
N ARG A 585 6.92 15.42 -32.93
CA ARG A 585 7.58 15.59 -31.64
C ARG A 585 6.66 15.14 -30.52
N GLY A 586 7.15 14.23 -29.68
CA GLY A 586 6.40 13.67 -28.57
C GLY A 586 7.03 14.02 -27.23
N ALA A 587 6.45 13.45 -26.17
CA ALA A 587 6.95 13.54 -24.80
C ALA A 587 8.43 13.13 -24.68
N MET A 588 8.79 11.97 -25.23
CA MET A 588 10.08 11.30 -24.97
C MET A 588 11.12 11.52 -26.07
N GLY A 589 10.91 12.53 -26.93
CA GLY A 589 11.81 12.88 -28.01
C GLY A 589 11.12 13.07 -29.36
N ILE A 590 11.86 12.83 -30.44
CA ILE A 590 11.46 13.21 -31.81
C ILE A 590 11.36 11.96 -32.68
N VAL A 591 10.36 11.91 -33.55
CA VAL A 591 10.25 10.88 -34.59
C VAL A 591 10.60 11.52 -35.94
N TYR A 592 11.55 10.92 -36.65
CA TYR A 592 12.00 11.34 -37.97
C TYR A 592 11.60 10.35 -39.06
N LEU A 593 11.34 10.84 -40.26
CA LEU A 593 11.39 10.03 -41.47
C LEU A 593 12.86 9.79 -41.79
N GLY A 594 13.28 8.53 -41.73
CA GLY A 594 14.62 8.09 -42.11
C GLY A 594 14.61 7.22 -43.36
N LYS A 595 15.81 6.96 -43.88
CA LYS A 595 16.03 6.06 -45.01
C LYS A 595 17.26 5.19 -44.74
N ASP A 596 17.11 3.88 -44.94
CA ASP A 596 18.22 2.92 -44.93
C ASP A 596 18.94 2.97 -46.29
N PRO A 597 20.18 3.46 -46.38
CA PRO A 597 20.88 3.62 -47.65
C PRO A 597 21.35 2.28 -48.24
N LYS A 598 21.45 1.20 -47.44
CA LYS A 598 21.90 -0.12 -47.93
C LYS A 598 20.83 -0.84 -48.74
N ILE A 599 19.55 -0.62 -48.40
CA ILE A 599 18.39 -1.30 -49.01
C ILE A 599 17.33 -0.33 -49.55
N ASN A 600 17.64 0.97 -49.59
CA ASN A 600 16.79 2.05 -50.11
C ASN A 600 15.36 2.10 -49.50
N ARG A 601 15.22 1.67 -48.24
CA ARG A 601 13.93 1.54 -47.52
C ARG A 601 13.68 2.75 -46.64
N GLN A 602 12.47 3.33 -46.67
CA GLN A 602 12.06 4.34 -45.70
C GLN A 602 11.68 3.71 -44.35
N VAL A 603 11.99 4.41 -43.26
CA VAL A 603 11.75 3.97 -41.87
C VAL A 603 11.28 5.16 -41.02
N ALA A 604 10.57 4.91 -39.93
CA ALA A 604 10.43 5.88 -38.86
C ALA A 604 11.59 5.69 -37.86
N ILE A 605 12.20 6.78 -37.39
CA ILE A 605 13.28 6.75 -36.39
C ILE A 605 12.84 7.55 -35.18
N LYS A 606 12.56 6.86 -34.08
CA LYS A 606 12.25 7.49 -32.78
C LYS A 606 13.54 7.70 -32.01
N THR A 607 13.85 8.94 -31.65
CA THR A 607 15.04 9.29 -30.85
C THR A 607 14.67 9.70 -29.44
N LEU A 608 15.59 9.45 -28.51
CA LEU A 608 15.58 10.02 -27.16
C LEU A 608 16.88 10.80 -26.96
N ARG A 609 16.75 12.07 -26.56
CA ARG A 609 17.85 12.98 -26.22
C ARG A 609 17.75 13.31 -24.74
N PHE A 610 18.89 13.34 -24.07
CA PHE A 610 19.02 13.73 -22.67
C PHE A 610 19.06 15.26 -22.56
N GLU A 611 18.39 15.80 -21.55
CA GLU A 611 18.53 17.21 -21.15
C GLU A 611 19.87 17.37 -20.41
N GLU A 612 20.53 18.52 -20.57
CA GLU A 612 21.93 18.72 -20.15
C GLU A 612 22.12 18.73 -18.61
N ASP A 613 21.02 18.74 -17.84
CA ASP A 613 20.97 18.74 -16.38
C ASP A 613 20.69 17.35 -15.74
N VAL A 614 20.69 16.25 -16.52
CA VAL A 614 20.40 14.90 -16.01
C VAL A 614 21.69 14.17 -15.56
N ASP A 615 21.74 13.72 -14.30
CA ASP A 615 22.85 12.92 -13.73
C ASP A 615 23.20 11.71 -14.62
N GLU A 616 24.50 11.44 -14.80
CA GLU A 616 24.99 10.38 -15.70
C GLU A 616 24.40 8.98 -15.39
N GLU A 617 24.24 8.63 -14.11
CA GLU A 617 23.61 7.37 -13.70
C GLU A 617 22.13 7.29 -14.07
N GLN A 618 21.40 8.41 -13.99
CA GLN A 618 19.99 8.48 -14.34
C GLN A 618 19.80 8.46 -15.86
N ALA A 619 20.63 9.17 -16.61
CA ALA A 619 20.69 9.09 -18.07
C ALA A 619 20.99 7.66 -18.53
N LYS A 620 21.98 6.99 -17.91
CA LYS A 620 22.31 5.58 -18.19
C LYS A 620 21.14 4.63 -17.91
N SER A 621 20.45 4.76 -16.77
CA SER A 621 19.30 3.91 -16.45
C SER A 621 18.13 4.11 -17.43
N ILE A 622 17.99 5.31 -18.01
CA ILE A 622 17.02 5.57 -19.08
C ILE A 622 17.46 4.91 -20.40
N LYS A 623 18.74 5.01 -20.80
CA LYS A 623 19.30 4.31 -21.99
C LYS A 623 19.08 2.79 -21.89
N GLU A 624 19.43 2.18 -20.76
CA GLU A 624 19.32 0.73 -20.53
C GLU A 624 17.86 0.22 -20.64
N ARG A 625 16.89 1.00 -20.17
CA ARG A 625 15.45 0.66 -20.29
C ARG A 625 14.96 0.81 -21.73
N PHE A 626 15.31 1.91 -22.39
CA PHE A 626 14.93 2.22 -23.78
C PHE A 626 15.35 1.09 -24.75
N PHE A 627 16.57 0.58 -24.60
CA PHE A 627 17.05 -0.54 -25.42
C PHE A 627 16.43 -1.90 -25.05
N ARG A 628 16.28 -2.21 -23.77
CA ARG A 628 15.65 -3.47 -23.33
C ARG A 628 14.20 -3.60 -23.78
N GLU A 629 13.47 -2.50 -23.88
CA GLU A 629 12.09 -2.48 -24.37
C GLU A 629 12.03 -2.62 -25.91
N ALA A 630 12.97 -2.00 -26.64
CA ALA A 630 13.14 -2.19 -28.07
C ALA A 630 13.52 -3.64 -28.43
N GLU A 631 14.38 -4.28 -27.64
CA GLU A 631 14.73 -5.71 -27.74
C GLU A 631 13.51 -6.61 -27.50
N SER A 632 12.75 -6.33 -26.44
CA SER A 632 11.54 -7.10 -26.08
C SER A 632 10.49 -7.04 -27.19
N ALA A 633 10.20 -5.84 -27.72
CA ALA A 633 9.23 -5.66 -28.80
C ALA A 633 9.79 -6.07 -30.18
N GLY A 634 11.11 -6.12 -30.37
CA GLY A 634 11.76 -6.39 -31.66
C GLY A 634 11.50 -7.77 -32.26
N ASN A 635 11.15 -8.75 -31.41
CA ASN A 635 10.79 -10.10 -31.85
C ASN A 635 9.32 -10.22 -32.30
N LEU A 636 8.46 -9.25 -31.97
CA LEU A 636 7.03 -9.30 -32.29
C LEU A 636 6.79 -9.09 -33.80
N THR A 637 6.22 -10.09 -34.46
CA THR A 637 5.80 -10.02 -35.87
C THR A 637 4.31 -10.37 -35.99
N HIS A 638 3.45 -9.34 -35.94
CA HIS A 638 1.99 -9.47 -36.02
C HIS A 638 1.42 -8.38 -36.95
N PRO A 639 0.40 -8.67 -37.80
CA PRO A 639 -0.15 -7.69 -38.74
C PRO A 639 -0.75 -6.44 -38.10
N ASN A 640 -1.08 -6.48 -36.80
CA ASN A 640 -1.58 -5.35 -36.03
C ASN A 640 -0.56 -4.73 -35.04
N ILE A 641 0.72 -5.08 -35.11
CA ILE A 641 1.81 -4.49 -34.30
C ILE A 641 2.80 -3.78 -35.24
N ILE A 642 3.37 -2.64 -34.84
CA ILE A 642 4.44 -1.97 -35.60
C ILE A 642 5.74 -2.76 -35.50
N ARG A 643 6.39 -3.03 -36.64
CA ARG A 643 7.65 -3.78 -36.64
C ARG A 643 8.86 -2.89 -36.36
N ILE A 644 9.65 -3.24 -35.34
CA ILE A 644 10.98 -2.66 -35.13
C ILE A 644 11.98 -3.35 -36.09
N PHE A 645 12.93 -2.58 -36.61
CA PHE A 645 13.98 -3.06 -37.52
C PHE A 645 15.39 -2.97 -36.94
N ASP A 646 15.64 -2.02 -36.03
CA ASP A 646 16.97 -1.73 -35.49
C ASP A 646 16.86 -0.84 -34.25
N ALA A 647 17.88 -0.88 -33.39
CA ALA A 647 18.02 0.03 -32.25
C ALA A 647 19.50 0.24 -31.94
N GLY A 648 19.89 1.46 -31.60
CA GLY A 648 21.29 1.77 -31.29
C GLY A 648 21.50 3.19 -30.77
N GLU A 649 22.76 3.57 -30.69
CA GLU A 649 23.21 4.87 -30.17
C GLU A 649 24.16 5.55 -31.15
N ASP A 650 24.04 6.86 -31.31
CA ASP A 650 24.92 7.70 -32.13
C ASP A 650 24.97 9.11 -31.52
N GLN A 651 26.17 9.61 -31.21
CA GLN A 651 26.41 10.96 -30.66
C GLN A 651 25.45 11.33 -29.50
N ASP A 652 25.43 10.47 -28.48
CA ASP A 652 24.60 10.57 -27.26
C ASP A 652 23.07 10.56 -27.48
N VAL A 653 22.62 10.27 -28.70
CA VAL A 653 21.21 10.05 -29.04
C VAL A 653 20.94 8.55 -29.17
N ALA A 654 20.08 8.03 -28.30
CA ALA A 654 19.52 6.68 -28.47
C ALA A 654 18.41 6.71 -29.53
N TYR A 655 18.36 5.72 -30.42
CA TYR A 655 17.37 5.64 -31.49
C TYR A 655 16.81 4.23 -31.69
N ILE A 656 15.56 4.16 -32.13
CA ILE A 656 14.89 2.94 -32.60
C ILE A 656 14.38 3.20 -34.03
N ALA A 657 14.80 2.38 -34.98
CA ALA A 657 14.30 2.41 -36.36
C ALA A 657 13.19 1.36 -36.53
N MET A 658 12.03 1.79 -37.01
CA MET A 658 10.81 0.99 -37.11
C MET A 658 10.11 1.19 -38.46
N GLU A 659 9.10 0.38 -38.71
CA GLU A 659 8.22 0.44 -39.88
C GLU A 659 7.57 1.82 -40.03
N LEU A 660 7.72 2.44 -41.20
CA LEU A 660 6.98 3.64 -41.55
C LEU A 660 5.56 3.25 -41.93
N ILE A 661 4.56 3.79 -41.23
CA ILE A 661 3.14 3.57 -41.49
C ILE A 661 2.44 4.90 -41.78
N GLU A 662 1.47 4.88 -42.69
CA GLU A 662 0.65 6.05 -43.07
C GLU A 662 -0.79 5.87 -42.59
N GLY A 663 -1.21 6.71 -41.64
CA GLY A 663 -2.51 6.66 -40.97
C GLY A 663 -2.72 7.80 -39.96
N GLU A 664 -3.91 7.88 -39.37
CA GLU A 664 -4.23 8.78 -38.24
C GLU A 664 -4.34 7.96 -36.93
N ASP A 665 -4.04 8.57 -35.77
CA ASP A 665 -4.25 7.92 -34.48
C ASP A 665 -5.71 8.08 -33.97
N LEU A 666 -6.16 7.17 -33.12
CA LEU A 666 -7.57 7.14 -32.69
C LEU A 666 -7.97 8.25 -31.70
N LYS A 667 -7.08 9.17 -31.27
CA LYS A 667 -7.48 10.28 -30.36
C LYS A 667 -8.62 11.11 -30.94
N ARG A 668 -8.61 11.35 -32.26
CA ARG A 668 -9.66 12.14 -32.92
C ARG A 668 -11.02 11.44 -32.85
N SER A 669 -11.04 10.11 -32.89
CA SER A 669 -12.23 9.29 -32.72
C SER A 669 -12.79 9.26 -31.29
N CYS A 670 -12.09 9.88 -30.32
CA CYS A 670 -12.57 10.09 -28.96
C CYS A 670 -13.28 11.44 -28.77
N GLU A 671 -13.25 12.35 -29.76
CA GLU A 671 -14.00 13.60 -29.68
C GLU A 671 -15.49 13.33 -29.95
N LYS A 672 -16.40 13.88 -29.13
CA LYS A 672 -17.85 13.69 -29.28
C LYS A 672 -18.43 14.06 -30.66
N ALA A 673 -17.73 14.91 -31.42
CA ALA A 673 -18.10 15.29 -32.79
C ALA A 673 -17.61 14.30 -33.87
N ASN A 674 -16.71 13.39 -33.53
CA ASN A 674 -15.97 12.50 -34.43
C ASN A 674 -16.03 11.01 -34.00
N LEU A 675 -16.94 10.65 -33.09
CA LEU A 675 -17.12 9.26 -32.63
C LEU A 675 -17.42 8.30 -33.79
N LEU A 676 -16.81 7.12 -33.73
CA LEU A 676 -17.01 6.05 -34.72
C LEU A 676 -18.32 5.29 -34.46
N PRO A 677 -18.90 4.62 -35.49
CA PRO A 677 -20.00 3.68 -35.30
C PRO A 677 -19.62 2.57 -34.30
N PHE A 678 -20.59 2.13 -33.48
CA PHE A 678 -20.39 1.12 -32.44
C PHE A 678 -19.71 -0.15 -32.98
N GLU A 679 -20.17 -0.62 -34.13
CA GLU A 679 -19.70 -1.82 -34.80
C GLU A 679 -18.21 -1.71 -35.17
N ARG A 680 -17.78 -0.51 -35.59
CA ARG A 680 -16.37 -0.22 -35.89
C ARG A 680 -15.52 -0.15 -34.62
N VAL A 681 -16.01 0.48 -33.55
CA VAL A 681 -15.27 0.52 -32.28
C VAL A 681 -15.06 -0.89 -31.73
N VAL A 682 -16.09 -1.74 -31.75
CA VAL A 682 -15.99 -3.13 -31.28
C VAL A 682 -15.08 -3.98 -32.17
N GLU A 683 -15.18 -3.87 -33.50
CA GLU A 683 -14.26 -4.51 -34.45
C GLU A 683 -12.80 -4.09 -34.22
N TYR A 684 -12.58 -2.80 -33.96
CA TYR A 684 -11.25 -2.22 -33.76
C TYR A 684 -10.64 -2.62 -32.41
N VAL A 685 -11.40 -2.58 -31.33
CA VAL A 685 -10.92 -2.99 -30.00
C VAL A 685 -10.68 -4.50 -29.94
N ALA A 686 -11.45 -5.33 -30.66
CA ALA A 686 -11.18 -6.76 -30.77
C ALA A 686 -9.83 -7.06 -31.46
N GLN A 687 -9.52 -6.39 -32.59
CA GLN A 687 -8.21 -6.52 -33.24
C GLN A 687 -7.04 -6.10 -32.35
N VAL A 688 -7.23 -5.08 -31.50
CA VAL A 688 -6.22 -4.64 -30.52
C VAL A 688 -6.06 -5.67 -29.40
N ALA A 689 -7.15 -6.27 -28.91
CA ALA A 689 -7.11 -7.33 -27.92
C ALA A 689 -6.39 -8.60 -28.41
N GLU A 690 -6.66 -9.03 -29.66
CA GLU A 690 -5.97 -10.17 -30.31
C GLU A 690 -4.47 -9.91 -30.47
N ALA A 691 -4.09 -8.69 -30.86
CA ALA A 691 -2.69 -8.28 -30.97
C ALA A 691 -1.97 -8.20 -29.61
N LEU A 692 -2.69 -7.81 -28.54
CA LEU A 692 -2.17 -7.86 -27.18
C LEU A 692 -2.00 -9.30 -26.70
N ALA A 693 -2.95 -10.19 -26.95
CA ALA A 693 -2.82 -11.61 -26.62
C ALA A 693 -1.58 -12.24 -27.28
N PHE A 694 -1.32 -11.93 -28.56
CA PHE A 694 -0.09 -12.34 -29.25
C PHE A 694 1.19 -11.85 -28.56
N ALA A 695 1.21 -10.61 -28.06
CA ALA A 695 2.37 -10.06 -27.34
C ALA A 695 2.52 -10.67 -25.94
N HIS A 696 1.41 -10.84 -25.20
CA HIS A 696 1.38 -11.47 -23.87
C HIS A 696 1.87 -12.91 -23.91
N ASN A 697 1.49 -13.67 -24.96
CA ASN A 697 1.96 -15.03 -25.21
C ASN A 697 3.47 -15.13 -25.53
N GLN A 698 4.15 -13.99 -25.79
CA GLN A 698 5.61 -13.90 -25.91
C GLN A 698 6.25 -13.21 -24.68
N GLY A 699 5.50 -13.00 -23.59
CA GLY A 699 5.96 -12.35 -22.37
C GLY A 699 6.09 -10.83 -22.45
N VAL A 700 5.62 -10.20 -23.53
CA VAL A 700 5.74 -8.75 -23.75
C VAL A 700 4.44 -8.04 -23.37
N VAL A 701 4.50 -7.12 -22.41
CA VAL A 701 3.36 -6.30 -21.93
C VAL A 701 3.57 -4.86 -22.39
N HIS A 702 2.55 -4.22 -22.95
CA HIS A 702 2.64 -2.92 -23.62
C HIS A 702 2.70 -1.73 -22.64
N ARG A 703 1.93 -1.79 -21.56
CA ARG A 703 1.89 -0.85 -20.41
C ARG A 703 1.42 0.57 -20.70
N ASP A 704 1.13 0.93 -21.94
CA ASP A 704 0.75 2.29 -22.36
C ASP A 704 -0.33 2.31 -23.47
N ILE A 705 -1.24 1.34 -23.46
CA ILE A 705 -2.37 1.29 -24.41
C ILE A 705 -3.32 2.48 -24.19
N LYS A 706 -3.58 3.21 -25.27
CA LYS A 706 -4.44 4.41 -25.34
C LYS A 706 -4.75 4.72 -26.81
N PRO A 707 -5.79 5.51 -27.13
CA PRO A 707 -6.14 5.89 -28.51
C PRO A 707 -4.96 6.45 -29.32
N GLY A 708 -4.07 7.19 -28.68
CA GLY A 708 -2.88 7.78 -29.29
C GLY A 708 -1.74 6.84 -29.65
N ASN A 709 -1.79 5.58 -29.23
CA ASN A 709 -0.83 4.52 -29.56
C ASN A 709 -1.46 3.44 -30.47
N ILE A 710 -2.62 3.75 -31.07
CA ILE A 710 -3.36 2.88 -31.99
C ILE A 710 -3.59 3.68 -33.28
N MET A 711 -2.92 3.27 -34.36
CA MET A 711 -2.93 3.92 -35.66
C MET A 711 -3.90 3.23 -36.61
N LEU A 712 -4.82 3.97 -37.22
CA LEU A 712 -5.70 3.51 -38.29
C LEU A 712 -5.10 3.86 -39.65
N LEU A 713 -4.70 2.84 -40.42
CA LEU A 713 -4.11 3.00 -41.74
C LEU A 713 -5.20 3.21 -42.81
N ALA A 714 -4.84 3.83 -43.94
CA ALA A 714 -5.77 4.13 -45.03
C ALA A 714 -6.45 2.90 -45.69
N ASN A 715 -5.97 1.69 -45.40
CA ASN A 715 -6.58 0.42 -45.81
C ASN A 715 -7.64 -0.11 -44.81
N GLY A 716 -7.88 0.59 -43.69
CA GLY A 716 -8.80 0.18 -42.64
C GLY A 716 -8.23 -0.78 -41.59
N THR A 717 -6.92 -1.08 -41.64
CA THR A 717 -6.24 -1.93 -40.63
C THR A 717 -5.65 -1.09 -39.50
N LEU A 718 -5.60 -1.67 -38.29
CA LEU A 718 -4.98 -1.03 -37.12
C LEU A 718 -3.54 -1.49 -36.91
N ARG A 719 -2.68 -0.59 -36.43
CA ARG A 719 -1.36 -0.89 -35.88
C ARG A 719 -1.21 -0.32 -34.48
N ILE A 720 -0.88 -1.18 -33.52
CA ILE A 720 -0.41 -0.79 -32.19
C ILE A 720 1.02 -0.27 -32.34
N THR A 721 1.28 0.92 -31.80
CA THR A 721 2.59 1.58 -31.75
C THR A 721 3.04 1.79 -30.31
N ASP A 722 4.29 2.20 -30.10
CA ASP A 722 4.80 2.69 -28.81
C ASP A 722 4.50 1.79 -27.61
N PHE A 723 4.94 0.52 -27.67
CA PHE A 723 5.20 -0.29 -26.47
C PHE A 723 6.05 0.56 -25.50
N GLY A 724 5.70 0.49 -24.21
CA GLY A 724 5.84 1.58 -23.20
C GLY A 724 7.22 2.03 -22.74
N ILE A 725 8.15 2.23 -23.69
CA ILE A 725 9.58 2.63 -23.66
C ILE A 725 10.06 3.49 -22.47
N ALA A 726 9.19 4.29 -21.86
CA ALA A 726 9.36 4.68 -20.46
C ALA A 726 8.02 4.94 -19.78
N ARG A 727 7.78 4.34 -18.60
CA ARG A 727 6.77 4.87 -17.66
C ARG A 727 7.09 4.76 -16.16
N ILE A 728 8.28 4.27 -15.78
CA ILE A 728 8.77 4.28 -14.40
C ILE A 728 9.54 5.58 -14.09
N GLN A 729 8.86 6.72 -14.25
CA GLN A 729 9.28 8.05 -13.80
C GLN A 729 8.21 8.78 -12.97
N ALA A 730 6.99 8.23 -12.85
CA ALA A 730 5.85 8.84 -12.15
C ALA A 730 6.02 9.03 -10.63
N THR A 731 7.13 8.56 -10.05
CA THR A 731 7.46 8.71 -8.62
C THR A 731 8.37 9.93 -8.35
N SER A 732 9.02 10.51 -9.37
CA SER A 732 9.91 11.66 -9.24
C SER A 732 9.17 12.97 -9.55
N LYS A 733 9.09 13.86 -8.55
CA LYS A 733 8.34 15.13 -8.64
C LYS A 733 9.03 16.12 -9.59
N THR A 734 8.52 16.30 -10.80
CA THR A 734 8.95 17.39 -11.70
C THR A 734 8.35 18.74 -11.25
N ALA A 735 9.20 19.75 -11.07
CA ALA A 735 8.85 21.00 -10.39
C ALA A 735 8.16 22.06 -11.29
N THR A 736 7.62 21.66 -12.45
CA THR A 736 7.12 22.56 -13.50
C THR A 736 5.65 22.39 -13.85
N GLY A 737 4.96 21.36 -13.34
CA GLY A 737 3.52 21.14 -13.57
C GLY A 737 3.14 20.70 -14.99
N ALA A 738 4.09 20.68 -15.94
CA ALA A 738 3.93 20.07 -17.25
C ALA A 738 3.99 18.55 -17.11
N VAL A 739 2.84 17.92 -16.89
CA VAL A 739 2.75 16.48 -16.64
C VAL A 739 2.83 15.74 -17.97
N LEU A 740 3.96 15.07 -18.16
CA LEU A 740 4.38 14.53 -19.44
C LEU A 740 3.79 13.12 -19.70
N GLY A 741 2.47 13.03 -19.74
CA GLY A 741 1.71 11.81 -19.98
C GLY A 741 0.30 11.88 -19.41
N THR A 742 -0.64 11.12 -19.96
CA THR A 742 -2.03 11.07 -19.46
C THR A 742 -2.20 9.91 -18.47
N PRO A 743 -2.30 10.15 -17.14
CA PRO A 743 -2.45 9.08 -16.16
C PRO A 743 -3.79 8.32 -16.26
N ALA A 744 -4.81 8.87 -16.93
CA ALA A 744 -6.17 8.30 -17.00
C ALA A 744 -6.28 6.86 -17.54
N TYR A 745 -5.29 6.38 -18.32
CA TYR A 745 -5.26 5.02 -18.86
C TYR A 745 -4.44 4.03 -18.01
N MET A 746 -3.88 4.44 -16.87
CA MET A 746 -3.16 3.51 -15.98
C MET A 746 -4.12 2.49 -15.36
N SER A 747 -3.64 1.27 -15.14
CA SER A 747 -4.38 0.27 -14.37
C SER A 747 -4.17 0.39 -12.85
N PRO A 748 -5.07 -0.15 -12.00
CA PRO A 748 -4.96 -0.08 -10.54
C PRO A 748 -3.62 -0.61 -10.01
N GLU A 749 -3.12 -1.70 -10.57
CA GLU A 749 -1.82 -2.28 -10.22
C GLU A 749 -0.63 -1.40 -10.65
N GLN A 750 -0.71 -0.69 -11.79
CA GLN A 750 0.28 0.33 -12.15
C GLN A 750 0.27 1.53 -11.20
N VAL A 751 -0.92 2.00 -10.80
CA VAL A 751 -1.06 3.12 -9.84
C VAL A 751 -0.49 2.75 -8.47
N ASN A 752 -0.77 1.54 -7.99
CA ASN A 752 -0.33 1.05 -6.69
C ASN A 752 1.11 0.50 -6.69
N GLY A 753 1.85 0.58 -7.79
CA GLY A 753 3.24 0.09 -7.90
C GLY A 753 3.38 -1.43 -7.74
N LYS A 754 2.31 -2.21 -7.96
CA LYS A 754 2.31 -3.67 -7.90
C LYS A 754 2.96 -4.26 -9.16
N LYS A 755 3.21 -5.58 -9.16
CA LYS A 755 3.72 -6.32 -10.34
C LYS A 755 2.71 -6.17 -11.50
N VAL A 756 3.20 -5.79 -12.68
CA VAL A 756 2.38 -5.51 -13.87
C VAL A 756 2.49 -6.67 -14.86
N ASP A 757 1.37 -7.34 -15.13
CA ASP A 757 1.21 -8.38 -16.15
C ASP A 757 0.27 -7.93 -17.29
N GLY A 758 -0.07 -8.82 -18.23
CA GLY A 758 -0.92 -8.51 -19.40
C GLY A 758 -2.32 -7.98 -19.06
N ARG A 759 -2.83 -8.25 -17.86
CA ARG A 759 -4.15 -7.76 -17.39
C ARG A 759 -4.18 -6.24 -17.19
N ALA A 760 -3.02 -5.60 -17.12
CA ALA A 760 -2.90 -4.13 -17.16
C ALA A 760 -3.26 -3.56 -18.54
N ASP A 761 -2.82 -4.20 -19.62
CA ASP A 761 -3.16 -3.76 -20.98
C ASP A 761 -4.65 -3.94 -21.28
N ILE A 762 -5.27 -4.99 -20.72
CA ILE A 762 -6.72 -5.23 -20.76
C ILE A 762 -7.49 -4.07 -20.11
N PHE A 763 -7.07 -3.61 -18.93
CA PHE A 763 -7.69 -2.46 -18.27
C PHE A 763 -7.51 -1.17 -19.09
N SER A 764 -6.30 -0.91 -19.58
CA SER A 764 -5.99 0.24 -20.45
C SER A 764 -6.82 0.22 -21.75
N LEU A 765 -7.07 -0.98 -22.30
CA LEU A 765 -7.96 -1.19 -23.43
C LEU A 765 -9.44 -1.00 -23.06
N GLY A 766 -9.86 -1.38 -21.86
CA GLY A 766 -11.18 -1.07 -21.31
C GLY A 766 -11.43 0.44 -21.19
N VAL A 767 -10.44 1.22 -20.72
CA VAL A 767 -10.51 2.69 -20.69
C VAL A 767 -10.62 3.25 -22.12
N THR A 768 -9.84 2.69 -23.05
CA THR A 768 -9.84 3.06 -24.48
C THR A 768 -11.20 2.76 -25.15
N LEU A 769 -11.81 1.61 -24.85
CA LEU A 769 -13.13 1.19 -25.33
C LEU A 769 -14.23 2.12 -24.79
N PHE A 770 -14.22 2.43 -23.49
CA PHE A 770 -15.17 3.37 -22.88
C PHE A 770 -15.09 4.73 -23.58
N GLU A 771 -13.88 5.25 -23.80
CA GLU A 771 -13.69 6.58 -24.40
C GLU A 771 -14.10 6.63 -25.87
N LEU A 772 -13.78 5.61 -26.68
CA LEU A 772 -14.21 5.53 -28.08
C LEU A 772 -15.73 5.38 -28.26
N LEU A 773 -16.45 4.90 -27.24
CA LEU A 773 -17.91 4.72 -27.26
C LEU A 773 -18.70 5.91 -26.69
N THR A 774 -18.09 6.74 -25.85
CA THR A 774 -18.77 7.82 -25.10
C THR A 774 -18.24 9.23 -25.41
N GLY A 775 -16.99 9.34 -25.85
CA GLY A 775 -16.26 10.59 -25.94
C GLY A 775 -15.93 11.22 -24.57
N GLU A 776 -15.89 10.42 -23.51
CA GLU A 776 -15.44 10.80 -22.16
C GLU A 776 -14.54 9.72 -21.57
N LYS A 777 -13.75 10.06 -20.55
CA LYS A 777 -12.95 9.06 -19.81
C LYS A 777 -13.73 8.52 -18.61
N PRO A 778 -13.64 7.22 -18.28
CA PRO A 778 -14.30 6.64 -17.11
C PRO A 778 -13.77 7.22 -15.80
N PHE A 779 -12.53 7.73 -15.78
CA PHE A 779 -11.90 8.37 -14.63
C PHE A 779 -11.36 9.75 -14.99
N VAL A 780 -11.87 10.78 -14.32
CA VAL A 780 -11.48 12.20 -14.45
C VAL A 780 -11.42 12.83 -13.04
N ALA A 781 -10.46 13.73 -12.79
CA ALA A 781 -10.42 14.56 -11.58
C ALA A 781 -9.54 15.81 -11.78
N ASP A 782 -9.75 16.85 -10.96
CA ASP A 782 -9.03 18.14 -11.02
C ASP A 782 -7.57 18.07 -10.55
N SER A 783 -7.13 16.94 -10.00
CA SER A 783 -5.74 16.69 -9.63
C SER A 783 -5.32 15.25 -9.92
N ILE A 784 -4.03 15.06 -10.18
CA ILE A 784 -3.48 13.75 -10.52
C ILE A 784 -3.59 12.77 -9.34
N ALA A 785 -3.42 13.23 -8.11
CA ALA A 785 -3.63 12.40 -6.92
C ALA A 785 -5.08 11.88 -6.84
N ALA A 786 -6.07 12.74 -7.11
CA ALA A 786 -7.47 12.34 -7.13
C ALA A 786 -7.81 11.43 -8.33
N LEU A 787 -7.18 11.63 -9.50
CA LEU A 787 -7.35 10.78 -10.66
C LEU A 787 -6.76 9.38 -10.44
N LEU A 788 -5.54 9.29 -9.89
CA LEU A 788 -4.91 8.04 -9.48
C LEU A 788 -5.76 7.31 -8.43
N TYR A 789 -6.29 8.03 -7.43
CA TYR A 789 -7.22 7.47 -6.45
C TYR A 789 -8.51 6.92 -7.10
N ARG A 790 -9.10 7.62 -8.08
CA ARG A 790 -10.29 7.14 -8.82
C ARG A 790 -9.99 5.90 -9.64
N ILE A 791 -8.87 5.87 -10.37
CA ILE A 791 -8.40 4.69 -11.10
C ILE A 791 -8.31 3.48 -10.16
N ALA A 792 -7.67 3.64 -9.00
CA ALA A 792 -7.44 2.54 -8.06
C ALA A 792 -8.70 2.08 -7.29
N ASN A 793 -9.57 3.00 -6.85
CA ASN A 793 -10.58 2.72 -5.81
C ASN A 793 -12.03 3.09 -6.16
N VAL A 794 -12.31 3.75 -7.29
CA VAL A 794 -13.67 4.23 -7.62
C VAL A 794 -14.12 3.60 -8.93
N ASP A 795 -15.26 2.92 -8.92
CA ASP A 795 -15.82 2.28 -10.10
C ASP A 795 -16.18 3.31 -11.19
N HIS A 796 -16.26 2.84 -12.43
CA HIS A 796 -16.64 3.72 -13.54
C HIS A 796 -18.17 3.90 -13.59
N PRO A 797 -18.66 5.07 -14.04
CA PRO A 797 -20.09 5.27 -14.33
C PRO A 797 -20.57 4.39 -15.49
N ASP A 798 -21.89 4.22 -15.67
CA ASP A 798 -22.42 3.44 -16.79
C ASP A 798 -22.14 4.21 -18.11
N PRO A 799 -21.47 3.61 -19.12
CA PRO A 799 -21.24 4.27 -20.40
C PRO A 799 -22.55 4.74 -21.10
N ARG A 800 -23.71 4.14 -20.77
CA ARG A 800 -25.03 4.56 -21.25
C ARG A 800 -25.49 5.91 -20.70
N GLU A 801 -24.93 6.40 -19.58
CA GLU A 801 -25.17 7.77 -19.09
C GLU A 801 -24.65 8.82 -20.09
N PHE A 802 -23.53 8.51 -20.76
CA PHE A 802 -22.87 9.39 -21.73
C PHE A 802 -23.36 9.16 -23.16
N ASN A 803 -23.67 7.91 -23.51
CA ASN A 803 -24.22 7.54 -24.80
C ASN A 803 -25.38 6.53 -24.65
N PRO A 804 -26.62 6.99 -24.45
CA PRO A 804 -27.80 6.13 -24.29
C PRO A 804 -28.13 5.22 -25.48
N LYS A 805 -27.44 5.36 -26.61
CA LYS A 805 -27.60 4.50 -27.81
C LYS A 805 -26.76 3.21 -27.75
N LEU A 806 -25.90 3.05 -26.74
CA LEU A 806 -25.05 1.87 -26.62
C LEU A 806 -25.90 0.60 -26.35
N PRO A 807 -25.64 -0.50 -27.07
CA PRO A 807 -26.29 -1.79 -26.82
C PRO A 807 -25.94 -2.33 -25.43
N GLU A 808 -26.92 -2.90 -24.73
CA GLU A 808 -26.76 -3.40 -23.36
C GLU A 808 -25.65 -4.46 -23.23
N ALA A 809 -25.45 -5.27 -24.27
CA ALA A 809 -24.44 -6.32 -24.33
C ALA A 809 -22.98 -5.83 -24.17
N ILE A 810 -22.68 -4.55 -24.45
CA ILE A 810 -21.30 -4.04 -24.28
C ILE A 810 -20.96 -3.69 -22.82
N VAL A 811 -21.97 -3.42 -21.97
CA VAL A 811 -21.74 -2.97 -20.59
C VAL A 811 -21.02 -4.05 -19.76
N PRO A 812 -21.41 -5.34 -19.77
CA PRO A 812 -20.66 -6.39 -19.08
C PRO A 812 -19.18 -6.50 -19.51
N VAL A 813 -18.88 -6.27 -20.80
CA VAL A 813 -17.50 -6.32 -21.33
C VAL A 813 -16.67 -5.15 -20.78
N ILE A 814 -17.26 -3.95 -20.73
CA ILE A 814 -16.61 -2.76 -20.17
C ILE A 814 -16.38 -2.95 -18.66
N ASN A 815 -17.40 -3.38 -17.91
CA ASN A 815 -17.32 -3.65 -16.48
C ASN A 815 -16.22 -4.67 -16.14
N LYS A 816 -16.14 -5.77 -16.91
CA LYS A 816 -15.15 -6.84 -16.70
C LYS A 816 -13.74 -6.46 -17.18
N ALA A 817 -13.59 -5.55 -18.13
CA ALA A 817 -12.30 -4.99 -18.50
C ALA A 817 -11.78 -3.97 -17.46
N LEU A 818 -12.69 -3.19 -16.86
CA LEU A 818 -12.39 -2.13 -15.88
C LEU A 818 -12.46 -2.58 -14.41
N ALA A 819 -12.59 -3.90 -14.16
CA ALA A 819 -12.57 -4.48 -12.82
C ALA A 819 -11.28 -4.10 -12.07
N LYS A 820 -11.44 -3.60 -10.83
CA LYS A 820 -10.32 -3.12 -10.00
C LYS A 820 -9.40 -4.26 -9.57
N ASP A 821 -10.01 -5.32 -9.06
CA ASP A 821 -9.35 -6.58 -8.76
C ASP A 821 -8.96 -7.33 -10.05
N LEU A 822 -7.84 -8.04 -9.99
CA LEU A 822 -7.24 -8.74 -11.12
C LEU A 822 -7.98 -10.05 -11.43
N GLU A 823 -8.48 -10.75 -10.42
CA GLU A 823 -9.15 -12.05 -10.59
C GLU A 823 -10.57 -11.88 -11.14
N ASN A 824 -11.21 -10.76 -10.84
CA ASN A 824 -12.49 -10.33 -11.42
C ASN A 824 -12.37 -9.74 -12.85
N ARG A 825 -11.15 -9.53 -13.36
CA ARG A 825 -10.90 -9.01 -14.73
C ARG A 825 -10.92 -10.14 -15.77
N TYR A 826 -10.86 -9.80 -17.05
CA TYR A 826 -10.45 -10.79 -18.06
C TYR A 826 -9.01 -11.27 -17.79
N GLN A 827 -8.81 -12.59 -17.78
CA GLN A 827 -7.49 -13.18 -17.51
C GLN A 827 -6.59 -13.20 -18.76
N THR A 828 -7.17 -13.30 -19.97
CA THR A 828 -6.46 -13.12 -21.23
C THR A 828 -7.13 -12.06 -22.12
N ALA A 829 -6.37 -11.41 -22.99
CA ALA A 829 -6.93 -10.48 -23.96
C ALA A 829 -7.76 -11.19 -25.06
N ASP A 830 -7.47 -12.48 -25.34
CA ASP A 830 -8.28 -13.31 -26.24
C ASP A 830 -9.70 -13.53 -25.71
N ASP A 831 -9.90 -13.57 -24.39
CA ASP A 831 -11.25 -13.66 -23.79
C ASP A 831 -12.05 -12.38 -24.05
N MET A 832 -11.42 -11.22 -23.87
CA MET A 832 -12.03 -9.92 -24.17
C MET A 832 -12.35 -9.79 -25.68
N ALA A 833 -11.46 -10.26 -26.56
CA ALA A 833 -11.71 -10.29 -28.00
C ALA A 833 -12.90 -11.20 -28.37
N ARG A 834 -13.03 -12.38 -27.73
CA ARG A 834 -14.16 -13.29 -27.93
C ARG A 834 -15.49 -12.67 -27.53
N ASP A 835 -15.55 -12.00 -26.38
CA ASP A 835 -16.78 -11.35 -25.91
C ASP A 835 -17.16 -10.15 -26.80
N LEU A 836 -16.18 -9.34 -27.24
CA LEU A 836 -16.38 -8.25 -28.20
C LEU A 836 -16.94 -8.75 -29.55
N ARG A 837 -16.34 -9.79 -30.13
CA ARG A 837 -16.84 -10.44 -31.35
C ARG A 837 -18.23 -11.04 -31.15
N THR A 838 -18.54 -11.54 -29.95
CA THR A 838 -19.87 -12.08 -29.61
C THR A 838 -20.92 -10.96 -29.58
N CYS A 839 -20.61 -9.80 -28.99
CA CYS A 839 -21.48 -8.62 -29.00
C CYS A 839 -21.80 -8.18 -30.44
N LEU A 840 -20.78 -8.13 -31.32
CA LEU A 840 -20.95 -7.77 -32.73
C LEU A 840 -21.88 -8.76 -33.47
N ASN A 841 -21.70 -10.07 -33.25
CA ASN A 841 -22.51 -11.11 -33.89
C ASN A 841 -23.98 -11.09 -33.44
N GLN A 842 -24.27 -10.79 -32.17
CA GLN A 842 -25.65 -10.71 -31.65
C GLN A 842 -26.48 -9.63 -32.36
N MET A 843 -25.86 -8.50 -32.73
CA MET A 843 -26.52 -7.42 -33.46
C MET A 843 -26.76 -7.76 -34.94
N ILE A 844 -25.85 -8.51 -35.57
CA ILE A 844 -26.05 -9.00 -36.95
C ILE A 844 -27.20 -10.03 -37.00
N GLY A 845 -27.34 -10.83 -35.95
CA GLY A 845 -28.41 -11.83 -35.81
C GLY A 845 -29.82 -11.28 -35.57
N THR A 846 -29.99 -9.97 -35.32
CA THR A 846 -31.31 -9.36 -35.02
C THR A 846 -32.03 -8.72 -36.22
N ALA A 847 -31.44 -8.76 -37.42
CA ALA A 847 -32.04 -8.19 -38.63
C ALA A 847 -33.07 -9.15 -39.28
N PRO A 848 -34.33 -8.72 -39.54
CA PRO A 848 -35.31 -9.53 -40.27
C PRO A 848 -34.95 -9.67 -41.75
N ALA A 849 -35.37 -10.79 -42.36
CA ALA A 849 -35.00 -11.15 -43.73
C ALA A 849 -35.46 -10.11 -44.79
N PRO A 850 -34.66 -9.86 -45.85
CA PRO A 850 -34.93 -8.79 -46.80
C PRO A 850 -36.10 -9.11 -47.74
N ILE A 851 -37.11 -8.24 -47.74
CA ILE A 851 -38.21 -8.24 -48.72
C ILE A 851 -37.74 -7.49 -49.99
N PRO A 852 -37.83 -8.08 -51.19
CA PRO A 852 -37.45 -7.41 -52.43
C PRO A 852 -38.53 -6.39 -52.84
N ILE A 853 -38.18 -5.11 -52.92
CA ILE A 853 -39.04 -4.04 -53.45
C ILE A 853 -38.33 -3.38 -54.64
N ALA A 854 -39.09 -3.09 -55.70
CA ALA A 854 -38.57 -2.76 -57.02
C ALA A 854 -38.00 -1.34 -57.14
N ILE A 855 -36.99 -1.20 -58.00
CA ILE A 855 -36.41 0.09 -58.40
C ILE A 855 -37.31 0.76 -59.45
N ASN A 856 -37.63 2.04 -59.24
CA ASN A 856 -37.95 2.96 -60.33
C ASN A 856 -37.29 4.32 -60.03
N PRO A 857 -36.60 5.00 -60.98
CA PRO A 857 -35.64 6.05 -60.63
C PRO A 857 -36.19 7.48 -60.82
N GLU A 858 -35.84 8.39 -59.90
CA GLU A 858 -36.02 9.84 -60.13
C GLU A 858 -34.79 10.69 -59.75
N LYS A 859 -34.03 11.04 -60.80
CA LYS A 859 -33.31 12.31 -61.06
C LYS A 859 -32.49 13.00 -59.93
N PRO A 860 -31.15 13.12 -60.07
CA PRO A 860 -30.31 13.88 -59.14
C PRO A 860 -30.30 15.41 -59.38
N PRO A 861 -29.89 16.24 -58.40
CA PRO A 861 -29.65 17.69 -58.57
C PRO A 861 -28.38 18.02 -59.37
N ALA A 862 -28.29 19.25 -59.87
CA ALA A 862 -27.19 19.72 -60.73
C ALA A 862 -26.07 20.49 -59.99
N PRO A 863 -24.81 20.49 -60.50
CA PRO A 863 -23.66 21.14 -59.87
C PRO A 863 -23.44 22.62 -60.29
N PRO A 864 -22.70 23.41 -59.50
CA PRO A 864 -22.23 24.74 -59.90
C PRO A 864 -21.08 24.70 -60.94
N LYS A 865 -20.91 25.80 -61.69
CA LYS A 865 -20.02 25.90 -62.87
C LYS A 865 -18.52 26.07 -62.54
N LYS A 866 -17.68 25.69 -63.51
CA LYS A 866 -16.28 26.14 -63.72
C LYS A 866 -16.18 26.97 -65.01
N GLU A 867 -15.04 27.66 -65.22
CA GLU A 867 -14.33 28.06 -66.47
C GLU A 867 -13.37 29.23 -66.12
N ASN A 868 -12.16 29.47 -66.68
CA ASN A 868 -11.23 28.78 -67.61
C ASN A 868 -9.77 29.20 -67.20
N ILE A 869 -8.66 28.42 -67.24
CA ILE A 869 -8.01 27.47 -68.20
C ILE A 869 -6.94 28.12 -69.12
N ALA A 870 -5.65 27.71 -68.96
CA ALA A 870 -4.58 27.51 -69.97
C ALA A 870 -3.20 27.22 -69.28
N SER A 871 -2.19 26.48 -69.80
CA SER A 871 -2.15 25.34 -70.77
C SER A 871 -0.74 24.67 -70.90
N VAL A 872 -0.61 23.37 -70.55
CA VAL A 872 0.03 22.22 -71.28
C VAL A 872 1.40 22.41 -72.01
N PRO A 873 2.48 21.58 -71.76
CA PRO A 873 2.71 20.32 -72.52
C PRO A 873 3.45 19.12 -71.81
N PRO A 874 3.51 17.88 -72.41
CA PRO A 874 3.85 16.61 -71.70
C PRO A 874 4.80 15.55 -72.37
N LYS A 875 5.37 14.59 -71.59
CA LYS A 875 5.71 13.16 -71.90
C LYS A 875 6.67 12.55 -70.83
N PRO A 876 7.02 11.23 -70.78
CA PRO A 876 6.49 10.03 -71.47
C PRO A 876 6.02 8.89 -70.49
N PRO A 877 5.48 7.74 -70.98
CA PRO A 877 5.04 6.60 -70.15
C PRO A 877 6.08 5.46 -69.99
N VAL A 878 5.82 4.52 -69.07
CA VAL A 878 6.55 3.25 -68.85
C VAL A 878 5.57 2.06 -68.91
N GLU A 879 6.07 0.88 -69.30
CA GLU A 879 5.29 -0.31 -69.66
C GLU A 879 4.69 -1.11 -68.49
N GLN A 880 3.67 -1.92 -68.82
CA GLN A 880 3.12 -2.96 -67.95
C GLN A 880 3.86 -4.30 -68.17
N MET A 881 4.12 -5.05 -67.09
CA MET A 881 4.53 -6.45 -67.17
C MET A 881 3.36 -7.40 -66.82
N PRO A 882 3.37 -8.66 -67.31
CA PRO A 882 2.25 -9.60 -67.10
C PRO A 882 2.21 -10.19 -65.68
N PRO A 883 1.05 -10.75 -65.24
CA PRO A 883 0.95 -11.44 -63.96
C PRO A 883 1.76 -12.75 -63.95
N ALA A 884 2.47 -13.01 -62.85
CA ALA A 884 3.14 -14.27 -62.63
C ALA A 884 2.15 -15.38 -62.24
N GLN A 885 2.37 -16.60 -62.73
CA GLN A 885 1.60 -17.78 -62.34
C GLN A 885 2.04 -18.30 -60.96
N PRO A 886 1.13 -18.94 -60.18
CA PRO A 886 1.51 -19.60 -58.94
C PRO A 886 2.39 -20.84 -59.23
N PRO A 887 3.40 -21.15 -58.39
CA PRO A 887 4.19 -22.36 -58.53
C PRO A 887 3.37 -23.62 -58.23
N ALA A 888 3.62 -24.68 -59.01
CA ALA A 888 3.03 -26.01 -58.80
C ALA A 888 3.63 -26.73 -57.58
N PRO A 889 2.91 -27.69 -56.96
CA PRO A 889 3.38 -28.37 -55.76
C PRO A 889 4.57 -29.30 -56.02
N THR A 890 5.57 -29.26 -55.14
CA THR A 890 6.68 -30.22 -55.07
C THR A 890 6.24 -31.57 -54.50
N PRO A 891 6.87 -32.69 -54.91
CA PRO A 891 6.49 -34.04 -54.47
C PRO A 891 6.95 -34.33 -53.03
N PRO A 892 6.33 -35.33 -52.35
CA PRO A 892 6.67 -35.67 -50.98
C PRO A 892 8.04 -36.36 -50.88
N ILE A 893 8.82 -35.99 -49.87
CA ILE A 893 10.06 -36.69 -49.48
C ILE A 893 9.85 -37.33 -48.11
N GLU A 894 9.73 -38.66 -48.16
CA GLU A 894 10.09 -39.68 -47.17
C GLU A 894 10.19 -39.28 -45.67
N GLN A 895 9.31 -39.87 -44.86
CA GLN A 895 9.29 -39.70 -43.40
C GLN A 895 10.40 -40.53 -42.72
N THR A 896 11.34 -39.88 -42.04
CA THR A 896 12.17 -40.53 -41.01
C THR A 896 11.41 -40.65 -39.68
N PRO A 897 11.52 -41.77 -38.93
CA PRO A 897 10.82 -41.91 -37.65
C PRO A 897 11.34 -40.95 -36.57
N PRO A 898 10.49 -40.52 -35.61
CA PRO A 898 10.92 -39.74 -34.46
C PRO A 898 11.82 -40.56 -33.53
N ALA A 899 12.90 -39.96 -33.05
CA ALA A 899 13.79 -40.59 -32.07
C ALA A 899 13.10 -40.68 -30.70
N GLN A 900 13.26 -41.83 -30.03
CA GLN A 900 12.72 -42.08 -28.69
C GLN A 900 13.55 -41.37 -27.59
N PRO A 901 12.96 -41.04 -26.44
CA PRO A 901 13.70 -40.56 -25.27
C PRO A 901 14.64 -41.64 -24.73
N PRO A 902 15.76 -41.27 -24.08
CA PRO A 902 16.72 -42.23 -23.54
C PRO A 902 16.14 -43.01 -22.35
N ALA A 903 16.01 -44.32 -22.51
CA ALA A 903 15.63 -45.24 -21.45
C ALA A 903 16.83 -45.59 -20.53
N SER A 904 16.52 -46.12 -19.35
CA SER A 904 17.47 -46.46 -18.27
C SER A 904 17.94 -47.93 -18.31
N ALA A 905 18.76 -48.32 -17.31
CA ALA A 905 19.40 -49.64 -17.11
C ALA A 905 20.64 -49.92 -17.99
N PRO A 906 21.50 -50.93 -17.69
CA PRO A 906 21.47 -51.90 -16.58
C PRO A 906 22.72 -51.85 -15.64
N PRO A 907 22.74 -52.63 -14.53
CA PRO A 907 23.90 -52.74 -13.63
C PRO A 907 24.96 -53.75 -14.11
N THR A 908 26.18 -53.64 -13.56
CA THR A 908 27.29 -54.59 -13.82
C THR A 908 28.10 -54.88 -12.55
N GLU A 909 28.27 -56.15 -12.20
CA GLU A 909 29.23 -56.61 -11.18
C GLU A 909 30.59 -56.97 -11.80
N SER A 910 31.69 -56.81 -11.05
CA SER A 910 32.80 -57.80 -11.06
C SER A 910 33.80 -57.61 -9.90
N MET A 911 34.09 -58.71 -9.17
CA MET A 911 35.37 -59.11 -8.51
C MET A 911 36.31 -58.01 -7.93
N GLY A 912 36.77 -58.00 -6.68
CA GLY A 912 36.63 -58.95 -5.55
C GLY A 912 38.00 -59.39 -4.97
N SER A 913 38.35 -59.02 -3.72
CA SER A 913 39.65 -59.40 -3.11
C SER A 913 39.78 -59.40 -1.56
N LYS A 914 39.00 -60.25 -0.86
CA LYS A 914 39.42 -61.06 0.32
C LYS A 914 39.90 -60.36 1.65
N PRO A 915 40.22 -61.06 2.78
CA PRO A 915 39.66 -60.78 4.14
C PRO A 915 40.78 -60.62 5.23
N PRO A 916 40.71 -61.01 6.55
CA PRO A 916 39.63 -61.62 7.40
C PRO A 916 39.53 -61.22 8.91
N ILE A 917 38.67 -61.94 9.66
CA ILE A 917 38.80 -62.48 11.06
C ILE A 917 37.68 -62.09 12.07
N SER A 918 37.33 -63.09 12.92
CA SER A 918 36.65 -63.11 14.23
C SER A 918 35.13 -62.86 14.41
N ASP A 919 34.42 -64.00 14.51
CA ASP A 919 33.67 -64.46 15.71
C ASP A 919 32.15 -64.25 15.91
N VAL A 920 31.59 -65.21 16.67
CA VAL A 920 30.22 -65.75 16.79
C VAL A 920 30.15 -66.50 18.16
N PRO A 921 29.01 -66.76 18.84
CA PRO A 921 27.59 -66.49 18.54
C PRO A 921 27.04 -65.35 19.44
N ASP A 922 25.84 -65.27 20.07
CA ASP A 922 24.65 -66.13 20.31
C ASP A 922 23.47 -65.20 20.77
N SER A 923 22.24 -65.58 21.15
CA SER A 923 21.56 -66.87 21.42
C SER A 923 20.02 -66.79 21.31
N GLU A 924 19.37 -67.96 21.17
CA GLU A 924 18.00 -68.30 21.62
C GLU A 924 16.78 -67.41 21.24
N THR A 925 16.15 -67.79 20.12
CA THR A 925 14.67 -67.87 19.98
C THR A 925 14.18 -69.19 20.62
N PRO A 926 12.86 -69.52 20.86
CA PRO A 926 11.84 -69.59 19.80
C PRO A 926 10.31 -69.58 20.17
N LYS A 927 9.48 -69.75 19.11
CA LYS A 927 8.08 -70.28 19.05
C LYS A 927 6.89 -69.33 19.33
N SER A 928 5.75 -69.42 18.60
CA SER A 928 5.46 -70.12 17.32
C SER A 928 4.05 -69.85 16.75
N SER A 929 3.92 -69.73 15.42
CA SER A 929 2.89 -70.32 14.49
C SER A 929 1.36 -70.21 14.81
N LEU A 930 0.40 -70.12 13.88
CA LEU A 930 0.22 -70.55 12.47
C LEU A 930 -0.61 -69.47 11.71
N GLU A 931 -0.41 -69.16 10.42
CA GLU A 931 -0.69 -69.91 9.17
C GLU A 931 -2.17 -69.91 8.73
N GLN A 932 -2.46 -69.26 7.58
CA GLN A 932 -3.23 -69.71 6.39
C GLN A 932 -3.86 -68.55 5.60
N SER A 933 -4.25 -68.82 4.35
CA SER A 933 -4.54 -67.82 3.30
C SER A 933 -5.76 -68.21 2.44
N SER A 934 -5.94 -67.54 1.29
CA SER A 934 -7.01 -67.72 0.28
C SER A 934 -8.35 -67.02 0.63
N PHE A 935 -9.12 -66.48 -0.33
CA PHE A 935 -8.95 -66.51 -1.79
C PHE A 935 -9.49 -65.26 -2.52
N LEU A 936 -9.10 -65.19 -3.79
CA LEU A 936 -9.61 -64.37 -4.91
C LEU A 936 -11.10 -63.97 -4.77
N SER A 937 -11.51 -62.71 -4.93
CA SER A 937 -11.45 -61.84 -6.13
C SER A 937 -12.29 -62.35 -7.31
N ASP A 938 -13.45 -61.74 -7.53
CA ASP A 938 -14.16 -61.72 -8.81
C ASP A 938 -14.20 -60.27 -9.33
N LEU A 939 -14.10 -60.10 -10.65
CA LEU A 939 -14.05 -58.79 -11.29
C LEU A 939 -15.43 -58.27 -11.71
N GLN A 940 -15.57 -56.95 -11.60
CA GLN A 940 -16.22 -56.03 -12.55
C GLN A 940 -17.19 -56.61 -13.60
N ASP A 941 -18.45 -56.17 -13.52
CA ASP A 941 -19.24 -55.64 -14.67
C ASP A 941 -20.63 -55.16 -14.17
N VAL A 942 -21.28 -54.12 -14.70
CA VAL A 942 -20.84 -52.94 -15.49
C VAL A 942 -21.96 -51.87 -15.46
N LEU A 943 -21.69 -50.63 -15.93
CA LEU A 943 -22.60 -49.44 -15.93
C LEU A 943 -22.74 -48.70 -14.58
N LYS A 944 -22.90 -47.35 -14.51
CA LYS A 944 -22.44 -46.18 -15.32
C LYS A 944 -22.83 -44.89 -14.56
N THR A 945 -22.26 -43.73 -14.96
CA THR A 945 -22.60 -42.34 -14.51
C THR A 945 -22.37 -42.03 -13.01
N SER A 946 -22.01 -40.82 -12.58
CA SER A 946 -21.65 -39.58 -13.30
C SER A 946 -20.69 -38.73 -12.44
N ASP A 947 -19.70 -38.15 -13.12
CA ASP A 947 -18.98 -36.88 -12.92
C ASP A 947 -18.45 -36.41 -11.53
N GLN A 948 -17.14 -36.12 -11.57
CA GLN A 948 -16.29 -35.33 -10.66
C GLN A 948 -16.46 -33.80 -10.97
N PRO A 949 -15.83 -32.82 -10.27
CA PRO A 949 -14.61 -32.95 -9.46
C PRO A 949 -14.49 -32.17 -8.14
N GLN A 950 -13.50 -32.58 -7.33
CA GLN A 950 -12.82 -31.70 -6.36
C GLN A 950 -11.77 -30.83 -7.08
N THR A 951 -11.41 -29.67 -6.52
CA THR A 951 -10.30 -28.83 -6.98
C THR A 951 -9.26 -28.64 -5.88
N ASP A 952 -8.10 -29.26 -6.04
CA ASP A 952 -6.91 -28.97 -5.22
C ASP A 952 -6.32 -27.60 -5.58
N PHE A 953 -5.72 -26.93 -4.60
CA PHE A 953 -4.84 -25.77 -4.81
C PHE A 953 -3.40 -26.11 -4.36
N PRO A 954 -2.37 -25.59 -5.05
CA PRO A 954 -1.00 -26.08 -4.89
C PRO A 954 -0.26 -25.48 -3.69
N GLN A 955 0.61 -26.29 -3.07
CA GLN A 955 1.68 -25.80 -2.20
C GLN A 955 2.76 -25.10 -3.05
N ALA A 956 3.44 -24.11 -2.45
CA ALA A 956 4.54 -23.38 -3.09
C ALA A 956 5.85 -23.59 -2.31
N ASP A 957 6.85 -24.19 -2.97
CA ASP A 957 8.22 -24.26 -2.46
C ASP A 957 8.88 -22.88 -2.44
N HIS A 958 9.61 -22.59 -1.36
CA HIS A 958 10.57 -21.48 -1.32
C HIS A 958 11.93 -21.95 -0.79
N THR A 959 12.82 -22.31 -1.71
CA THR A 959 14.24 -22.52 -1.44
C THR A 959 14.93 -21.20 -1.11
N SER A 960 15.59 -21.10 0.04
CA SER A 960 16.50 -20.00 0.36
C SER A 960 17.94 -20.38 -0.03
N GLU A 961 18.62 -19.51 -0.78
CA GLU A 961 20.02 -19.70 -1.11
C GLU A 961 20.92 -19.44 0.10
N ARG A 962 21.92 -20.30 0.27
CA ARG A 962 22.87 -20.28 1.40
C ARG A 962 24.23 -19.79 0.92
N VAL A 963 24.64 -18.61 1.36
CA VAL A 963 25.97 -18.04 1.03
C VAL A 963 26.94 -18.35 2.17
N ASP A 964 27.74 -19.40 2.01
CA ASP A 964 28.86 -19.68 2.92
C ASP A 964 30.06 -18.76 2.59
N LEU A 965 30.52 -17.98 3.57
CA LEU A 965 31.81 -17.28 3.50
C LEU A 965 32.68 -17.54 4.74
N ILE A 966 33.45 -18.61 4.61
CA ILE A 966 34.84 -18.79 5.08
C ILE A 966 35.14 -18.28 6.50
N SER A 967 35.27 -19.24 7.40
CA SER A 967 35.93 -19.13 8.70
C SER A 967 37.33 -18.51 8.61
N ASN A 968 37.74 -17.80 9.67
CA ASN A 968 39.08 -18.01 10.21
C ASN A 968 39.04 -18.08 11.74
N SER A 969 39.82 -19.01 12.29
CA SER A 969 39.87 -19.36 13.70
C SER A 969 40.89 -18.53 14.47
N GLU A 970 40.72 -18.40 15.79
CA GLU A 970 41.64 -19.10 16.69
C GLU A 970 41.03 -19.36 18.07
N THR A 971 41.56 -20.39 18.73
CA THR A 971 41.08 -20.93 20.01
C THR A 971 41.76 -20.29 21.21
N ILE A 972 41.10 -20.34 22.37
CA ILE A 972 41.64 -21.06 23.56
C ILE A 972 40.49 -21.27 24.57
N ASP A 973 40.34 -22.52 25.01
CA ASP A 973 39.61 -22.90 26.22
C ASP A 973 40.67 -23.21 27.31
N ASN A 974 40.41 -22.82 28.57
CA ASN A 974 40.93 -23.48 29.77
C ASN A 974 40.47 -22.80 31.08
N GLY A 975 39.55 -23.45 31.79
CA GLY A 975 39.66 -23.57 33.26
C GLY A 975 38.99 -22.49 34.15
N PRO A 976 38.89 -22.75 35.48
CA PRO A 976 37.70 -22.33 36.24
C PRO A 976 37.97 -21.68 37.62
N ALA A 977 36.85 -21.41 38.32
CA ALA A 977 36.68 -21.16 39.75
C ALA A 977 36.74 -19.71 40.29
N ALA A 978 35.98 -19.52 41.37
CA ALA A 978 35.81 -18.31 42.20
C ALA A 978 36.81 -18.36 43.40
N PRO A 979 36.77 -17.51 44.47
CA PRO A 979 35.72 -16.56 44.87
C PRO A 979 36.18 -15.19 45.47
N ASP A 980 35.18 -14.41 45.90
CA ASP A 980 35.07 -13.52 47.08
C ASP A 980 36.24 -12.65 47.61
N ASP A 981 35.91 -11.35 47.70
CA ASP A 981 36.12 -10.41 48.82
C ASP A 981 37.49 -9.84 49.30
N ALA A 982 37.44 -8.50 49.38
CA ALA A 982 37.91 -7.63 50.48
C ALA A 982 39.35 -7.07 50.55
N MET A 983 39.40 -5.84 51.10
CA MET A 983 40.54 -4.99 51.49
C MET A 983 41.41 -4.41 50.34
N GLY A 984 41.81 -3.12 50.36
CA GLY A 984 41.38 -2.02 51.24
C GLY A 984 42.42 -0.88 51.38
N ILE A 985 42.04 0.13 52.18
CA ILE A 985 42.90 1.19 52.75
C ILE A 985 43.50 2.21 51.71
N PRO A 986 44.11 3.36 52.10
CA PRO A 986 43.44 4.66 51.90
C PRO A 986 44.31 5.76 51.25
N GLU A 987 43.82 7.00 51.22
CA GLU A 987 44.66 8.15 51.62
C GLU A 987 43.83 9.31 52.24
N GLN A 988 44.50 10.32 52.81
CA GLN A 988 43.98 11.26 53.82
C GLN A 988 43.92 12.72 53.35
N GLU A 989 43.16 13.53 54.12
CA GLU A 989 43.33 14.99 54.33
C GLU A 989 43.05 15.94 53.13
N ASN A 990 42.30 17.03 53.32
CA ASN A 990 42.64 18.04 54.32
C ASN A 990 41.49 18.79 55.02
N ASP A 991 41.93 19.46 56.07
CA ASP A 991 41.27 20.16 57.18
C ASP A 991 40.00 21.01 57.00
N LYS A 992 39.16 20.89 58.03
CA LYS A 992 38.62 21.97 58.88
C LYS A 992 38.52 23.39 58.28
N THR A 993 37.32 23.97 58.37
CA THR A 993 37.05 24.94 59.47
C THR A 993 35.55 25.16 59.70
N VAL A 994 35.19 25.44 60.95
CA VAL A 994 33.86 25.93 61.33
C VAL A 994 33.90 27.46 61.33
N LEU A 995 32.93 28.10 60.69
CA LEU A 995 32.61 29.51 60.88
C LEU A 995 31.09 29.67 60.95
N ASP A 996 30.59 29.79 62.18
CA ASP A 996 29.28 30.37 62.44
C ASP A 996 29.41 31.90 62.35
N VAL A 997 28.65 32.51 61.44
CA VAL A 997 28.48 33.96 61.32
C VAL A 997 27.01 34.25 61.07
N GLY A 998 26.22 34.16 62.13
CA GLY A 998 24.85 34.68 62.10
C GLY A 998 24.78 36.21 62.10
N ASP A 999 23.58 36.67 61.72
CA ASP A 999 22.87 37.79 62.34
C ASP A 999 23.06 39.24 61.78
N LYS A 1000 21.98 40.02 61.96
CA LYS A 1000 21.82 41.49 61.82
C LYS A 1000 21.91 42.13 60.42
N THR A 1001 21.12 43.15 60.07
CA THR A 1001 19.72 43.60 60.37
C THR A 1001 19.54 44.98 59.73
N MET A 1002 18.39 45.27 59.11
CA MET A 1002 17.66 46.56 59.06
C MET A 1002 16.37 46.27 58.26
N VAL A 1003 15.13 46.31 58.76
CA VAL A 1003 14.54 46.95 59.96
C VAL A 1003 14.50 48.48 59.89
N ASP A 1004 13.28 48.98 60.05
CA ASP A 1004 12.84 50.32 60.47
C ASP A 1004 12.74 51.53 59.51
N ASN A 1005 11.48 52.00 59.45
CA ASN A 1005 11.02 53.37 59.71
C ASN A 1005 10.74 54.39 58.58
N ASP A 1006 9.44 54.51 58.28
CA ASP A 1006 8.56 55.58 58.80
C ASP A 1006 8.70 57.02 58.24
N LYS A 1007 7.62 57.49 57.56
CA LYS A 1007 7.19 58.91 57.38
C LYS A 1007 8.06 59.80 56.44
N THR A 1008 7.57 60.86 55.76
CA THR A 1008 6.24 61.52 55.66
C THR A 1008 6.15 62.46 54.43
N ILE A 1009 4.91 62.75 53.95
CA ILE A 1009 4.47 63.99 53.23
C ILE A 1009 5.08 64.17 51.81
N ILE A 1010 4.35 64.51 50.73
CA ILE A 1010 3.43 65.63 50.42
C ILE A 1010 2.16 65.05 49.72
N ASP A 1011 0.91 65.31 50.20
CA ASP A 1011 -0.06 66.32 49.70
C ASP A 1011 -0.39 66.19 48.18
N LYS A 1012 -1.64 66.12 47.69
CA LYS A 1012 -2.94 66.57 48.23
C LYS A 1012 -4.16 66.03 47.43
N ASP A 1013 -5.34 65.95 48.07
CA ASP A 1013 -6.77 65.96 47.56
C ASP A 1013 -7.19 65.00 46.38
N ASP A 1014 -8.45 64.54 46.19
CA ASP A 1014 -9.78 64.88 46.76
C ASP A 1014 -10.80 63.71 46.55
N LYS A 1015 -11.94 63.70 47.30
CA LYS A 1015 -13.21 62.90 47.14
C LYS A 1015 -13.14 61.34 47.13
N THR A 1016 -13.89 60.54 47.91
CA THR A 1016 -15.34 60.46 48.33
C THR A 1016 -16.31 60.02 47.21
N VAL A 1017 -17.39 59.21 47.37
CA VAL A 1017 -18.05 58.42 48.45
C VAL A 1017 -19.12 57.50 47.77
N VAL A 1018 -19.95 56.73 48.52
CA VAL A 1018 -21.06 55.81 48.09
C VAL A 1018 -20.54 54.42 47.65
N MET A 1019 -20.92 53.24 48.18
CA MET A 1019 -22.04 52.63 48.96
C MET A 1019 -22.87 51.64 48.11
N GLU A 1020 -23.18 50.49 48.73
CA GLU A 1020 -24.36 49.60 48.63
C GLU A 1020 -25.25 49.59 47.36
N SER A 1021 -25.56 48.40 46.82
CA SER A 1021 -26.91 47.81 47.00
C SER A 1021 -27.06 46.38 46.44
N ASP A 1022 -27.47 45.49 47.35
CA ASP A 1022 -28.41 44.37 47.29
C ASP A 1022 -28.90 43.69 45.99
N SER A 1023 -29.22 42.42 46.21
CA SER A 1023 -29.93 41.46 45.35
C SER A 1023 -31.38 41.83 44.99
N ASN A 1024 -31.85 41.28 43.86
CA ASN A 1024 -33.16 40.61 43.65
C ASN A 1024 -33.25 40.15 42.17
N PHE A 1025 -34.20 39.35 41.65
CA PHE A 1025 -34.98 38.15 42.01
C PHE A 1025 -36.08 38.03 40.92
N ASN A 1026 -36.40 36.83 40.42
CA ASN A 1026 -37.55 36.46 39.53
C ASN A 1026 -37.72 37.00 38.06
N ILE A 1027 -37.67 36.06 37.08
CA ILE A 1027 -38.83 35.45 36.35
C ILE A 1027 -39.91 36.42 35.79
N PRO A 1028 -40.23 36.40 34.46
CA PRO A 1028 -41.19 35.41 33.91
C PRO A 1028 -41.08 34.96 32.41
N LEU A 1029 -41.88 33.95 32.05
CA LEU A 1029 -42.25 33.55 30.68
C LEU A 1029 -43.35 34.47 30.10
N MET A 1030 -43.39 34.69 28.77
CA MET A 1030 -44.44 34.16 27.85
C MET A 1030 -44.41 34.73 26.41
N ASP A 1031 -44.51 33.80 25.45
CA ASP A 1031 -45.38 33.72 24.26
C ASP A 1031 -45.73 34.91 23.33
N ASN A 1032 -45.54 34.60 22.03
CA ASN A 1032 -46.40 34.87 20.85
C ASN A 1032 -46.52 36.26 20.19
N LEU A 1033 -46.33 36.26 18.85
CA LEU A 1033 -47.07 36.92 17.73
C LEU A 1033 -46.13 37.08 16.51
N GLU A 1034 -46.51 36.93 15.22
CA GLU A 1034 -47.48 36.04 14.56
C GLU A 1034 -47.31 36.13 13.02
N SER A 1035 -47.35 34.99 12.29
CA SER A 1035 -47.53 34.91 10.81
C SER A 1035 -46.42 35.54 9.91
N THR A 1036 -46.38 35.37 8.58
CA THR A 1036 -47.39 34.85 7.62
C THR A 1036 -46.78 34.08 6.43
N TYR A 1037 -47.65 33.31 5.75
CA TYR A 1037 -47.55 32.68 4.41
C TYR A 1037 -46.94 31.27 4.26
N HIS A 1038 -47.64 30.50 3.42
CA HIS A 1038 -47.54 29.05 3.22
C HIS A 1038 -47.78 28.73 1.70
N PRO A 1039 -47.75 27.46 1.22
CA PRO A 1039 -47.37 27.11 -0.16
C PRO A 1039 -48.57 27.03 -1.12
N PRO A 1040 -48.46 26.26 -2.23
CA PRO A 1040 -49.35 25.10 -2.30
C PRO A 1040 -48.85 23.83 -3.05
N PHE A 1041 -49.23 22.66 -2.50
CA PHE A 1041 -49.70 21.44 -3.21
C PHE A 1041 -48.72 20.60 -4.10
N LYS A 1042 -48.93 19.29 -4.32
CA LYS A 1042 -49.95 18.33 -3.80
C LYS A 1042 -49.44 16.88 -3.78
N ASP A 1043 -50.08 16.06 -2.94
CA ASP A 1043 -50.11 14.59 -2.99
C ASP A 1043 -51.59 14.12 -3.02
N PRO A 1044 -51.91 12.96 -3.62
CA PRO A 1044 -53.00 12.14 -3.05
C PRO A 1044 -52.88 10.61 -3.18
N THR A 1045 -52.91 9.95 -2.02
CA THR A 1045 -53.77 8.78 -1.65
C THR A 1045 -53.54 7.38 -2.26
N THR A 1046 -53.37 6.41 -1.36
CA THR A 1046 -53.84 5.01 -1.47
C THR A 1046 -55.33 4.88 -1.12
N ASP A 1047 -56.06 3.92 -1.72
CA ASP A 1047 -56.49 2.66 -1.05
C ASP A 1047 -57.54 1.84 -1.89
N LYS A 1048 -57.54 0.51 -1.69
CA LYS A 1048 -58.57 -0.54 -1.99
C LYS A 1048 -58.81 -1.09 -3.42
N ASN A 1049 -58.37 -2.36 -3.53
CA ASN A 1049 -59.12 -3.56 -3.96
C ASN A 1049 -59.05 -4.09 -5.41
N GLN A 1050 -58.95 -5.44 -5.44
CA GLN A 1050 -59.10 -6.41 -6.54
C GLN A 1050 -57.93 -6.63 -7.53
N VAL A 1051 -57.58 -7.86 -7.97
CA VAL A 1051 -57.68 -9.24 -7.41
C VAL A 1051 -56.99 -10.25 -8.38
N ASP A 1052 -56.61 -11.45 -7.89
CA ASP A 1052 -56.15 -12.68 -8.61
C ASP A 1052 -54.74 -12.76 -9.30
N ASP A 1053 -54.11 -13.93 -9.10
CA ASP A 1053 -53.20 -14.72 -9.95
C ASP A 1053 -52.05 -14.00 -10.72
N LYS A 1054 -50.77 -14.12 -10.32
CA LYS A 1054 -50.02 -15.40 -10.17
C LYS A 1054 -48.65 -15.24 -9.51
#